data_AF-A0A6G1RKH8-F1
#
_entry.id   AF-A0A6G1RKH8-F1
#
_cell.length_a   1.000
_cell.length_b   1.000
_cell.length_c   1.000
_cell.angle_alpha   90.00
_cell.angle_beta   90.00
_cell.angle_gamma   90.00
#
_symmetry.space_group_name_H-M   'P 1'
#
loop_
_entity.id
_entity.type
_entity.pdbx_description
1 polymer ?
#
loop_
_entity_poly.entity_id
_entity_poly.type
_entity_poly.pdbx_seq_one_letter_code
_entity_poly.pdbx_strand_id
1 'polypeptide(L)'
;MCCGPASPSPGCGTTAAVCSLSVSALAVCPPGWFGPDCQLSCSCGNDGHCHPVTGTCSCAPGWTGYNCQRACDAGRWGPDCAHTCNCSNGDGSCSAETGRCICEAGYTGRRCEEKCPEGWFGLSCQHRCQCDNSATCDHVSGACTCSPGWRGTFCEHACPDGFYGLECREACDCLNGARCDHVTGQCHCPPGWDGPRCGQACPGNRYGENCSQTCDCFNNATCDHVTGRCLCAAGWMGPSCQQVCPVGFYGKSCHQRCLCQNGGTCDPATGLCACPEGWTGLACELECAQGQHGASCRQRCGCQHGGLCDRQEGHCICQPGWTGDKCESPCPEGLFGARCEEPCDCGDNVSCHHVTGACDCPRGWRGQRCEKACLPGSFGKNCASRCACPQGVPCHHVTGQCGCPPGFTGSGCEKSCLPGTFGEGCAQMCQCARATQECHPVTGACICAPGFHGPTCQLECSPGWYGHGCERLCECKNGGRCDTATGMCHCLPGYIGADCGIGCPAGRYGQDCAQVCSCGDGATCHHITGDCVCLPGRTGPTCEQGCERDRYGLGCQQTCSCHNGGLCDAADGSCSCTLGWTGKSCQLECPPGRYGAHCQLRCACLHNATCDPVTGACRCSAGHYGPLCEHTCPPGFHGAGCRERCDCEHGAGCDPGTGRCQCPAGLHGERCQTGCQEGTYGEGCQQRCDCAGNTPCDPVTGRCLCPPGKTGPKCSLDCQPTRYGPDCSLGCQCAPRNAYCDAQNGQCRCLNGYTGPTCREVVLLSAPSPSPPPQAGVQPAEH
;
A
#
# COMPACT_ATOMS: atom_id res chain seq x y z
N MET A 1 6.29 -57.24 38.74
CA MET A 1 6.21 -58.70 38.90
C MET A 1 7.49 -59.17 39.58
N CYS A 2 7.33 -59.90 40.69
CA CYS A 2 8.33 -60.62 41.52
C CYS A 2 9.46 -59.74 42.12
N CYS A 3 9.38 -59.23 43.35
CA CYS A 3 9.40 -59.90 44.66
C CYS A 3 10.50 -60.95 44.82
N GLY A 4 11.52 -60.63 45.60
CA GLY A 4 11.85 -61.45 46.77
C GLY A 4 13.26 -62.03 46.87
N PRO A 5 13.72 -62.32 48.11
CA PRO A 5 15.12 -62.22 48.54
C PRO A 5 15.63 -63.53 49.18
N ALA A 6 16.76 -63.43 49.88
CA ALA A 6 17.07 -64.13 51.13
C ALA A 6 17.49 -65.63 51.04
N SER A 7 18.77 -65.94 51.27
CA SER A 7 19.30 -66.33 52.60
C SER A 7 19.52 -67.88 52.66
N PRO A 8 19.95 -68.49 53.78
CA PRO A 8 21.31 -69.01 53.98
C PRO A 8 21.30 -70.45 54.54
N SER A 9 22.39 -70.84 55.23
CA SER A 9 22.43 -71.76 56.40
C SER A 9 22.95 -73.20 56.15
N PRO A 10 23.12 -74.04 57.20
CA PRO A 10 24.41 -74.30 57.86
C PRO A 10 24.57 -75.80 58.24
N GLY A 11 25.44 -76.13 59.21
CA GLY A 11 25.34 -77.36 60.01
C GLY A 11 26.61 -78.22 59.97
N CYS A 12 27.47 -78.33 60.99
CA CYS A 12 27.31 -78.68 62.42
C CYS A 12 27.45 -80.20 62.70
N GLY A 13 28.24 -80.54 63.74
CA GLY A 13 28.21 -81.82 64.48
C GLY A 13 29.53 -82.60 64.52
N THR A 14 30.46 -82.42 65.48
CA THR A 14 30.60 -83.09 66.80
C THR A 14 30.59 -84.63 66.80
N THR A 15 31.71 -85.30 67.15
CA THR A 15 31.97 -85.93 68.48
C THR A 15 33.20 -86.88 68.50
N ALA A 16 34.05 -86.65 69.52
CA ALA A 16 34.85 -87.54 70.37
C ALA A 16 35.50 -88.88 69.89
N ALA A 17 36.84 -88.91 70.04
CA ALA A 17 37.71 -89.88 70.73
C ALA A 17 37.70 -91.38 70.34
N VAL A 18 38.88 -91.93 69.99
CA VAL A 18 39.71 -92.83 70.86
C VAL A 18 41.19 -92.84 70.38
N CYS A 19 42.13 -92.92 71.32
CA CYS A 19 43.58 -93.10 71.15
C CYS A 19 43.98 -94.40 70.41
N SER A 20 45.11 -94.41 69.70
CA SER A 20 46.33 -95.18 70.05
C SER A 20 47.43 -95.16 68.97
N LEU A 21 48.66 -94.85 69.41
CA LEU A 21 49.99 -95.36 68.98
C LEU A 21 50.62 -94.91 67.64
N SER A 22 51.50 -93.90 67.78
CA SER A 22 52.91 -93.74 67.35
C SER A 22 53.48 -94.29 66.02
N VAL A 23 54.48 -93.53 65.52
CA VAL A 23 55.54 -93.78 64.49
C VAL A 23 55.17 -93.16 63.12
N SER A 24 55.85 -92.18 62.51
CA SER A 24 57.16 -91.51 62.68
C SER A 24 57.06 -90.07 62.12
N ALA A 25 57.73 -89.11 62.76
CA ALA A 25 57.94 -87.78 62.19
C ALA A 25 58.97 -87.86 61.04
N LEU A 26 58.55 -87.56 59.81
CA LEU A 26 59.47 -87.23 58.73
C LEU A 26 59.97 -85.80 58.95
N ALA A 27 61.27 -85.65 59.17
CA ALA A 27 61.92 -84.36 59.34
C ALA A 27 61.79 -83.54 58.05
N VAL A 28 61.08 -82.41 58.12
CA VAL A 28 61.05 -81.38 57.08
C VAL A 28 61.96 -80.25 57.53
N CYS A 29 62.85 -79.77 56.65
CA CYS A 29 63.81 -78.71 56.99
C CYS A 29 63.14 -77.35 57.27
N PRO A 30 63.73 -76.51 58.14
CA PRO A 30 63.24 -75.15 58.38
C PRO A 30 63.27 -74.28 57.11
N PRO A 31 62.40 -73.24 56.99
CA PRO A 31 62.40 -72.34 55.84
C PRO A 31 63.80 -71.78 55.54
N GLY A 32 64.25 -71.93 54.29
CA GLY A 32 65.58 -71.47 53.84
C GLY A 32 66.72 -72.49 53.97
N TRP A 33 66.45 -73.73 54.41
CA TRP A 33 67.44 -74.80 54.57
C TRP A 33 67.01 -76.10 53.87
N PHE A 34 67.97 -76.89 53.37
CA PHE A 34 67.72 -78.09 52.57
C PHE A 34 68.84 -79.15 52.68
N GLY A 35 68.61 -80.32 52.08
CA GLY A 35 69.55 -81.44 52.02
C GLY A 35 69.45 -82.39 53.22
N PRO A 36 70.25 -83.49 53.25
CA PRO A 36 70.27 -84.41 54.39
C PRO A 36 70.63 -83.66 55.66
N ASP A 37 69.83 -83.84 56.72
CA ASP A 37 69.95 -83.16 58.02
C ASP A 37 69.88 -81.61 57.98
N CYS A 38 69.35 -81.01 56.91
CA CYS A 38 69.07 -79.56 56.79
C CYS A 38 70.29 -78.63 56.93
N GLN A 39 71.47 -79.09 56.50
CA GLN A 39 72.74 -78.38 56.69
C GLN A 39 73.08 -77.36 55.58
N LEU A 40 72.35 -77.37 54.46
CA LEU A 40 72.60 -76.47 53.33
C LEU A 40 71.58 -75.32 53.34
N SER A 41 72.01 -74.08 53.11
CA SER A 41 71.13 -72.90 53.09
C SER A 41 70.87 -72.41 51.67
N CYS A 42 69.63 -72.02 51.40
CA CYS A 42 69.23 -71.39 50.14
C CYS A 42 69.41 -69.85 50.19
N SER A 43 69.81 -69.26 49.06
CA SER A 43 69.86 -67.80 48.88
C SER A 43 68.78 -67.33 47.92
N CYS A 44 67.50 -67.48 48.30
CA CYS A 44 66.36 -67.04 47.47
C CYS A 44 66.03 -65.55 47.75
N GLY A 45 66.09 -64.70 46.74
CA GLY A 45 65.65 -63.30 46.80
C GLY A 45 64.16 -63.13 46.47
N ASN A 46 63.62 -61.92 46.66
CA ASN A 46 62.26 -61.53 46.26
C ASN A 46 61.17 -62.52 46.71
N ASP A 47 61.15 -62.86 48.01
CA ASP A 47 60.20 -63.78 48.63
C ASP A 47 60.17 -65.20 48.02
N GLY A 48 61.25 -65.63 47.34
CA GLY A 48 61.38 -66.98 46.81
C GLY A 48 61.45 -68.04 47.93
N HIS A 49 60.78 -69.17 47.71
CA HIS A 49 60.76 -70.29 48.66
C HIS A 49 61.81 -71.35 48.32
N CYS A 50 62.54 -71.79 49.35
CA CYS A 50 63.58 -72.81 49.23
C CYS A 50 62.97 -74.22 49.29
N HIS A 51 63.23 -75.06 48.28
CA HIS A 51 62.78 -76.44 48.28
C HIS A 51 63.57 -77.28 49.31
N PRO A 52 62.92 -77.90 50.31
CA PRO A 52 63.59 -78.46 51.49
C PRO A 52 64.48 -79.70 51.21
N VAL A 53 64.39 -80.30 50.03
CA VAL A 53 65.19 -81.48 49.64
C VAL A 53 66.30 -81.14 48.65
N THR A 54 66.05 -80.23 47.70
CA THR A 54 66.94 -79.99 46.55
C THR A 54 67.66 -78.64 46.63
N GLY A 55 67.17 -77.71 47.45
CA GLY A 55 67.73 -76.37 47.59
C GLY A 55 67.45 -75.42 46.43
N THR A 56 66.60 -75.82 45.49
CA THR A 56 66.15 -74.97 44.40
C THR A 56 65.20 -73.91 44.94
N CYS A 57 65.40 -72.66 44.54
CA CYS A 57 64.47 -71.58 44.83
C CYS A 57 63.30 -71.62 43.85
N SER A 58 62.07 -71.69 44.37
CA SER A 58 60.85 -71.38 43.60
C SER A 58 60.54 -69.90 43.76
N CYS A 59 60.55 -69.15 42.67
CA CYS A 59 60.49 -67.70 42.69
C CYS A 59 59.06 -67.16 42.78
N ALA A 60 58.91 -66.01 43.44
CA ALA A 60 57.66 -65.27 43.46
C ALA A 60 57.27 -64.78 42.04
N PRO A 61 55.98 -64.50 41.78
CA PRO A 61 55.53 -64.06 40.46
C PRO A 61 56.29 -62.83 39.95
N GLY A 62 56.72 -62.87 38.68
CA GLY A 62 57.50 -61.80 38.05
C GLY A 62 59.02 -61.97 38.12
N TRP A 63 59.50 -63.01 38.82
CA TRP A 63 60.92 -63.29 39.02
C TRP A 63 61.29 -64.72 38.60
N THR A 64 62.54 -64.90 38.17
CA THR A 64 63.12 -66.18 37.72
C THR A 64 64.63 -66.22 38.00
N GLY A 65 65.26 -67.34 37.63
CA GLY A 65 66.67 -67.62 37.87
C GLY A 65 66.92 -68.34 39.20
N TYR A 66 68.12 -68.92 39.34
CA TYR A 66 68.45 -69.85 40.44
C TYR A 66 68.32 -69.26 41.86
N ASN A 67 68.34 -67.94 41.99
CA ASN A 67 68.22 -67.19 43.25
C ASN A 67 67.08 -66.14 43.22
N CYS A 68 66.19 -66.19 42.22
CA CYS A 68 65.02 -65.29 42.10
C CYS A 68 65.33 -63.80 41.99
N GLN A 69 66.50 -63.42 41.47
CA GLN A 69 66.89 -62.01 41.30
C GLN A 69 66.69 -61.45 39.89
N ARG A 70 66.34 -62.28 38.89
CA ARG A 70 66.09 -61.81 37.52
C ARG A 70 64.60 -61.61 37.30
N ALA A 71 64.21 -60.47 36.77
CA ALA A 71 62.83 -60.24 36.33
C ALA A 71 62.50 -61.11 35.10
N CYS A 72 61.22 -61.40 34.87
CA CYS A 72 60.79 -62.07 33.63
C CYS A 72 61.15 -61.25 32.39
N ASP A 73 61.65 -61.93 31.36
CA ASP A 73 61.80 -61.34 30.02
C ASP A 73 60.41 -61.03 29.42
N ALA A 74 60.34 -60.03 28.53
CA ALA A 74 59.09 -59.65 27.87
C ALA A 74 58.43 -60.86 27.18
N GLY A 75 57.13 -61.05 27.41
CA GLY A 75 56.41 -62.21 26.90
C GLY A 75 56.29 -63.39 27.88
N ARG A 76 56.81 -63.29 29.11
CA ARG A 76 56.62 -64.30 30.17
C ARG A 76 56.19 -63.70 31.51
N TRP A 77 55.49 -64.50 32.32
CA TRP A 77 54.93 -64.05 33.60
C TRP A 77 54.70 -65.20 34.60
N GLY A 78 54.35 -64.84 35.83
CA GLY A 78 54.04 -65.77 36.91
C GLY A 78 55.28 -66.22 37.69
N PRO A 79 55.14 -67.17 38.64
CA PRO A 79 56.27 -67.68 39.41
C PRO A 79 57.25 -68.41 38.48
N ASP A 80 58.54 -68.19 38.70
CA ASP A 80 59.64 -68.66 37.85
C ASP A 80 59.54 -68.24 36.36
N CYS A 81 58.62 -67.31 36.02
CA CYS A 81 58.25 -66.93 34.64
C CYS A 81 57.79 -68.12 33.78
N ALA A 82 57.14 -69.09 34.41
CA ALA A 82 56.73 -70.33 33.77
C ALA A 82 55.65 -70.14 32.68
N HIS A 83 54.87 -69.06 32.75
CA HIS A 83 53.78 -68.81 31.82
C HIS A 83 54.19 -67.84 30.71
N THR A 84 53.67 -68.06 29.49
CA THR A 84 53.88 -67.16 28.35
C THR A 84 52.71 -66.19 28.24
N CYS A 85 52.99 -64.92 27.92
CA CYS A 85 51.97 -63.92 27.65
C CYS A 85 51.14 -64.36 26.43
N ASN A 86 49.82 -64.31 26.57
CA ASN A 86 48.89 -64.67 25.52
C ASN A 86 48.02 -63.46 25.15
N CYS A 87 48.65 -62.50 24.48
CA CYS A 87 48.08 -61.21 24.11
C CYS A 87 47.91 -61.15 22.60
N SER A 88 46.76 -60.71 22.11
CA SER A 88 46.46 -60.66 20.66
C SER A 88 46.93 -59.32 20.08
N ASN A 89 46.24 -58.22 20.41
CA ASN A 89 46.56 -56.86 19.96
C ASN A 89 47.30 -56.06 21.06
N GLY A 90 48.32 -56.68 21.61
CA GLY A 90 49.35 -56.08 22.45
C GLY A 90 50.68 -56.63 21.95
N ASP A 91 51.77 -55.88 22.05
CA ASP A 91 53.12 -56.17 21.50
C ASP A 91 53.79 -57.45 22.09
N GLY A 92 53.04 -58.53 22.30
CA GLY A 92 53.40 -59.74 23.02
C GLY A 92 53.61 -59.54 24.53
N SER A 93 53.54 -58.31 25.04
CA SER A 93 53.95 -57.96 26.40
C SER A 93 52.79 -57.98 27.41
N CYS A 94 53.06 -58.55 28.58
CA CYS A 94 52.13 -58.60 29.70
C CYS A 94 52.87 -58.34 31.02
N SER A 95 52.13 -57.96 32.07
CA SER A 95 52.66 -57.78 33.41
C SER A 95 53.37 -59.05 33.87
N ALA A 96 54.68 -58.95 34.17
CA ALA A 96 55.50 -60.08 34.61
C ALA A 96 54.94 -60.78 35.85
N GLU A 97 54.24 -60.05 36.73
CA GLU A 97 53.66 -60.58 37.96
C GLU A 97 52.31 -61.26 37.73
N THR A 98 51.40 -60.60 37.02
CA THR A 98 49.99 -61.01 36.94
C THR A 98 49.57 -61.63 35.61
N GLY A 99 50.40 -61.52 34.58
CA GLY A 99 50.09 -61.97 33.22
C GLY A 99 49.11 -61.10 32.46
N ARG A 100 48.70 -59.96 33.01
CA ARG A 100 47.74 -59.06 32.37
C ARG A 100 48.37 -58.37 31.16
N CYS A 101 47.75 -58.51 30.00
CA CYS A 101 48.23 -57.95 28.75
C CYS A 101 48.22 -56.41 28.76
N ILE A 102 49.23 -55.82 28.11
CA ILE A 102 49.30 -54.39 27.84
C ILE A 102 48.77 -54.18 26.41
N CYS A 103 47.60 -53.56 26.28
CA CYS A 103 46.92 -53.42 25.00
C CYS A 103 47.38 -52.21 24.21
N GLU A 104 47.44 -52.35 22.88
CA GLU A 104 47.63 -51.22 21.98
C GLU A 104 46.42 -50.27 22.01
N ALA A 105 46.61 -49.05 21.50
CA ALA A 105 45.56 -48.05 21.45
C ALA A 105 44.32 -48.57 20.70
N GLY A 106 43.15 -48.39 21.29
CA GLY A 106 41.87 -48.83 20.73
C GLY A 106 41.45 -50.26 21.03
N TYR A 107 42.21 -50.98 21.88
CA TYR A 107 41.87 -52.32 22.34
C TYR A 107 41.87 -52.42 23.87
N THR A 108 41.02 -53.30 24.39
CA THR A 108 40.83 -53.60 25.80
C THR A 108 40.52 -55.09 25.98
N GLY A 109 40.18 -55.50 27.21
CA GLY A 109 39.98 -56.90 27.55
C GLY A 109 41.24 -57.53 28.16
N ARG A 110 41.12 -58.79 28.61
CA ARG A 110 42.20 -59.45 29.37
C ARG A 110 43.37 -59.89 28.49
N ARG A 111 43.12 -60.10 27.19
CA ARG A 111 44.10 -60.50 26.17
C ARG A 111 44.14 -59.51 25.00
N CYS A 112 43.58 -58.31 25.18
CA CYS A 112 43.50 -57.27 24.15
C CYS A 112 42.71 -57.69 22.90
N GLU A 113 41.67 -58.50 23.09
CA GLU A 113 40.81 -59.03 22.04
C GLU A 113 39.56 -58.16 21.78
N GLU A 114 39.21 -57.28 22.71
CA GLU A 114 38.03 -56.42 22.62
C GLU A 114 38.45 -55.06 22.08
N LYS A 115 37.63 -54.46 21.20
CA LYS A 115 37.81 -53.05 20.82
C LYS A 115 37.38 -52.15 21.99
N CYS A 116 37.87 -50.91 22.01
CA CYS A 116 37.35 -49.94 22.98
C CYS A 116 35.80 -49.84 22.90
N PRO A 117 35.12 -49.68 24.04
CA PRO A 117 33.67 -49.52 24.07
C PRO A 117 33.21 -48.35 23.20
N GLU A 118 32.00 -48.42 22.64
CA GLU A 118 31.46 -47.35 21.79
C GLU A 118 31.57 -45.98 22.46
N GLY A 119 32.11 -45.01 21.71
CA GLY A 119 32.37 -43.66 22.20
C GLY A 119 33.68 -43.47 22.95
N TRP A 120 34.58 -44.46 22.99
CA TRP A 120 35.90 -44.37 23.61
C TRP A 120 37.02 -44.83 22.68
N PHE A 121 38.20 -44.20 22.80
CA PHE A 121 39.36 -44.47 21.96
C PHE A 121 40.69 -44.23 22.68
N GLY A 122 41.80 -44.59 22.01
CA GLY A 122 43.16 -44.36 22.50
C GLY A 122 43.67 -45.44 23.46
N LEU A 123 44.84 -45.20 24.07
CA LEU A 123 45.47 -46.17 24.96
C LEU A 123 44.60 -46.41 26.21
N SER A 124 44.33 -47.67 26.54
CA SER A 124 43.43 -48.06 27.64
C SER A 124 42.00 -47.48 27.54
N CYS A 125 41.57 -47.04 26.35
CA CYS A 125 40.25 -46.43 26.13
C CYS A 125 39.97 -45.21 27.03
N GLN A 126 40.99 -44.39 27.30
CA GLN A 126 40.88 -43.27 28.24
C GLN A 126 40.19 -42.03 27.65
N HIS A 127 40.14 -41.90 26.33
CA HIS A 127 39.60 -40.72 25.66
C HIS A 127 38.19 -40.98 25.15
N ARG A 128 37.29 -40.00 25.33
CA ARG A 128 35.90 -40.06 24.85
C ARG A 128 35.80 -39.39 23.49
N CYS A 129 35.13 -40.05 22.55
CA CYS A 129 34.85 -39.51 21.23
C CYS A 129 33.92 -38.29 21.31
N GLN A 130 34.20 -37.29 20.49
CA GLN A 130 33.45 -36.02 20.41
C GLN A 130 32.66 -35.92 19.09
N CYS A 131 32.18 -37.05 18.57
CA CYS A 131 31.43 -37.08 17.32
C CYS A 131 29.96 -36.71 17.57
N ASP A 132 29.45 -35.72 16.83
CA ASP A 132 28.06 -35.28 16.88
C ASP A 132 27.19 -36.00 15.83
N ASN A 133 25.87 -35.77 15.90
CA ASN A 133 24.90 -36.20 14.89
C ASN A 133 24.94 -37.70 14.53
N SER A 134 25.03 -38.56 15.56
CA SER A 134 25.06 -40.03 15.42
C SER A 134 26.22 -40.58 14.60
N ALA A 135 27.31 -39.81 14.45
CA ALA A 135 28.51 -40.25 13.75
C ALA A 135 29.23 -41.37 14.50
N THR A 136 29.85 -42.27 13.75
CA THR A 136 30.59 -43.41 14.32
C THR A 136 32.04 -43.01 14.57
N CYS A 137 32.57 -43.37 15.74
CA CYS A 137 33.95 -43.06 16.11
C CYS A 137 34.89 -44.23 15.86
N ASP A 138 36.05 -43.96 15.29
CA ASP A 138 37.13 -44.94 15.18
C ASP A 138 37.74 -45.24 16.57
N HIS A 139 37.75 -46.52 16.94
CA HIS A 139 38.15 -46.95 18.27
C HIS A 139 39.66 -46.75 18.54
N VAL A 140 40.50 -46.57 17.53
CA VAL A 140 41.95 -46.38 17.69
C VAL A 140 42.31 -44.90 17.77
N SER A 141 41.92 -44.12 16.76
CA SER A 141 42.32 -42.73 16.55
C SER A 141 41.35 -41.70 17.12
N GLY A 142 40.09 -42.08 17.34
CA GLY A 142 39.03 -41.16 17.73
C GLY A 142 38.42 -40.36 16.56
N ALA A 143 38.82 -40.66 15.31
CA ALA A 143 38.30 -39.98 14.14
C ALA A 143 36.81 -40.28 13.91
N CYS A 144 36.04 -39.26 13.55
CA CYS A 144 34.60 -39.38 13.33
C CYS A 144 34.29 -39.71 11.87
N THR A 145 33.50 -40.76 11.64
CA THR A 145 32.89 -41.06 10.34
C THR A 145 31.45 -40.52 10.36
N CYS A 146 31.22 -39.47 9.59
CA CYS A 146 29.94 -38.75 9.60
C CYS A 146 28.81 -39.54 8.97
N SER A 147 27.63 -39.46 9.58
CA SER A 147 26.38 -39.95 9.01
C SER A 147 25.98 -39.13 7.78
N PRO A 148 25.18 -39.68 6.84
CA PRO A 148 24.72 -38.95 5.67
C PRO A 148 24.09 -37.59 6.02
N GLY A 149 24.45 -36.57 5.25
CA GLY A 149 23.97 -35.20 5.44
C GLY A 149 24.76 -34.37 6.45
N TRP A 150 25.86 -34.89 6.98
CA TRP A 150 26.75 -34.22 7.92
C TRP A 150 28.20 -34.25 7.45
N ARG A 151 28.95 -33.21 7.82
CA ARG A 151 30.36 -33.00 7.50
C ARG A 151 31.06 -32.26 8.64
N GLY A 152 32.39 -32.16 8.54
CA GLY A 152 33.24 -31.56 9.57
C GLY A 152 34.07 -32.62 10.27
N THR A 153 35.05 -32.18 11.08
CA THR A 153 35.95 -33.10 11.79
C THR A 153 35.26 -33.86 12.91
N PHE A 154 34.18 -33.27 13.46
CA PHE A 154 33.36 -33.84 14.52
C PHE A 154 31.92 -34.09 14.04
N CYS A 155 31.65 -33.96 12.74
CA CYS A 155 30.32 -34.10 12.13
C CYS A 155 29.30 -33.08 12.64
N GLU A 156 29.79 -31.88 12.94
CA GLU A 156 29.07 -30.77 13.56
C GLU A 156 28.30 -29.90 12.55
N HIS A 157 28.56 -30.05 11.25
CA HIS A 157 27.96 -29.23 10.20
C HIS A 157 27.07 -30.05 9.27
N ALA A 158 25.87 -29.56 8.98
CA ALA A 158 25.06 -30.11 7.91
C ALA A 158 25.74 -29.90 6.53
N CYS A 159 25.34 -30.67 5.52
CA CYS A 159 25.79 -30.43 4.16
C CYS A 159 25.42 -29.01 3.68
N PRO A 160 26.30 -28.36 2.91
CA PRO A 160 26.02 -27.05 2.34
C PRO A 160 24.82 -27.12 1.39
N ASP A 161 24.07 -26.02 1.30
CA ASP A 161 22.91 -25.92 0.41
C ASP A 161 23.27 -26.39 -1.02
N GLY A 162 22.44 -27.29 -1.56
CA GLY A 162 22.64 -27.89 -2.87
C GLY A 162 23.36 -29.25 -2.87
N PHE A 163 23.77 -29.76 -1.69
CA PHE A 163 24.40 -31.07 -1.55
C PHE A 163 23.79 -31.90 -0.43
N TYR A 164 23.80 -33.22 -0.59
CA TYR A 164 23.27 -34.16 0.39
C TYR A 164 24.04 -35.49 0.41
N GLY A 165 23.64 -36.42 1.29
CA GLY A 165 24.20 -37.76 1.35
C GLY A 165 25.52 -37.85 2.11
N LEU A 166 26.20 -38.99 2.00
CA LEU A 166 27.46 -39.24 2.72
C LEU A 166 28.56 -38.30 2.21
N GLU A 167 29.22 -37.58 3.12
CA GLU A 167 30.23 -36.56 2.81
C GLU A 167 29.77 -35.46 1.84
N CYS A 168 28.46 -35.24 1.69
CA CYS A 168 27.89 -34.21 0.81
C CYS A 168 28.30 -34.35 -0.67
N ARG A 169 28.47 -35.59 -1.14
CA ARG A 169 28.93 -35.88 -2.52
C ARG A 169 27.81 -35.82 -3.55
N GLU A 170 26.56 -35.95 -3.13
CA GLU A 170 25.41 -35.92 -4.03
C GLU A 170 24.93 -34.49 -4.20
N ALA A 171 24.66 -34.08 -5.44
CA ALA A 171 24.12 -32.76 -5.75
C ALA A 171 22.59 -32.81 -5.83
N CYS A 172 21.93 -31.80 -5.30
CA CYS A 172 20.48 -31.73 -5.29
C CYS A 172 19.91 -31.39 -6.67
N ASP A 173 18.96 -32.22 -7.13
CA ASP A 173 18.32 -32.08 -8.45
C ASP A 173 16.97 -31.35 -8.38
N CYS A 174 16.96 -30.20 -7.71
CA CYS A 174 15.76 -29.41 -7.49
C CYS A 174 15.66 -28.22 -8.47
N LEU A 175 14.48 -28.02 -9.04
CA LEU A 175 14.20 -26.92 -9.99
C LEU A 175 13.60 -25.71 -9.26
N ASN A 176 13.50 -24.57 -9.97
CA ASN A 176 12.85 -23.34 -9.48
C ASN A 176 13.45 -22.76 -8.18
N GLY A 177 14.74 -23.00 -7.91
CA GLY A 177 15.42 -22.49 -6.71
C GLY A 177 15.03 -23.19 -5.41
N ALA A 178 14.42 -24.38 -5.50
CA ALA A 178 14.07 -25.20 -4.36
C ALA A 178 15.31 -25.69 -3.59
N ARG A 179 15.22 -25.67 -2.26
CA ARG A 179 16.22 -26.27 -1.37
C ARG A 179 15.94 -27.76 -1.20
N CYS A 180 16.96 -28.56 -0.94
CA CYS A 180 16.83 -29.98 -0.65
C CYS A 180 17.14 -30.26 0.81
N ASP A 181 16.56 -31.34 1.33
CA ASP A 181 16.93 -31.92 2.61
C ASP A 181 18.37 -32.43 2.55
N HIS A 182 19.19 -32.02 3.51
CA HIS A 182 20.63 -32.29 3.52
C HIS A 182 20.96 -33.78 3.73
N VAL A 183 20.03 -34.59 4.24
CA VAL A 183 20.24 -36.04 4.48
C VAL A 183 19.75 -36.87 3.29
N THR A 184 18.53 -36.60 2.84
CA THR A 184 17.80 -37.44 1.87
C THR A 184 17.83 -36.91 0.44
N GLY A 185 18.12 -35.61 0.25
CA GLY A 185 18.08 -34.95 -1.06
C GLY A 185 16.67 -34.59 -1.53
N GLN A 186 15.64 -34.81 -0.72
CA GLN A 186 14.26 -34.49 -1.08
C GLN A 186 14.07 -32.98 -1.22
N CYS A 187 13.50 -32.53 -2.33
CA CYS A 187 13.27 -31.11 -2.59
C CYS A 187 12.10 -30.56 -1.75
N HIS A 188 12.33 -29.40 -1.13
CA HIS A 188 11.30 -28.56 -0.52
C HIS A 188 10.90 -27.49 -1.53
N CYS A 189 9.68 -27.62 -2.06
CA CYS A 189 9.25 -26.80 -3.17
C CYS A 189 8.83 -25.39 -2.71
N PRO A 190 9.35 -24.35 -3.39
CA PRO A 190 8.98 -22.97 -3.10
C PRO A 190 7.51 -22.74 -3.45
N PRO A 191 6.91 -21.62 -2.98
CA PRO A 191 5.51 -21.34 -3.22
C PRO A 191 5.10 -21.46 -4.69
N GLY A 192 4.06 -22.24 -4.94
CA GLY A 192 3.49 -22.42 -6.27
C GLY A 192 4.07 -23.54 -7.12
N TRP A 193 4.97 -24.33 -6.55
CA TRP A 193 5.59 -25.47 -7.21
C TRP A 193 5.42 -26.76 -6.42
N ASP A 194 5.33 -27.87 -7.14
CA ASP A 194 5.09 -29.23 -6.65
C ASP A 194 5.92 -30.26 -7.43
N GLY A 195 5.88 -31.49 -6.92
CA GLY A 195 6.51 -32.66 -7.51
C GLY A 195 7.91 -32.90 -6.96
N PRO A 196 8.50 -34.08 -7.26
CA PRO A 196 9.75 -34.54 -6.65
C PRO A 196 10.96 -33.64 -6.93
N ARG A 197 10.91 -32.86 -8.01
CA ARG A 197 11.93 -31.89 -8.40
C ARG A 197 11.43 -30.45 -8.40
N CYS A 198 10.21 -30.20 -7.90
CA CYS A 198 9.59 -28.87 -7.89
C CYS A 198 9.44 -28.21 -9.26
N GLY A 199 9.26 -29.01 -10.32
CA GLY A 199 9.10 -28.54 -11.70
C GLY A 199 7.64 -28.37 -12.15
N GLN A 200 6.67 -28.78 -11.33
CA GLN A 200 5.25 -28.74 -11.68
C GLN A 200 4.60 -27.57 -10.98
N ALA A 201 3.79 -26.76 -11.68
CA ALA A 201 2.99 -25.74 -11.02
C ALA A 201 1.93 -26.41 -10.12
N CYS A 202 1.51 -25.75 -9.03
CA CYS A 202 0.51 -26.33 -8.14
C CYS A 202 -0.75 -26.75 -8.91
N PRO A 203 -1.26 -27.97 -8.66
CA PRO A 203 -2.51 -28.42 -9.27
C PRO A 203 -3.67 -27.51 -8.84
N GLY A 204 -4.65 -27.34 -9.73
CA GLY A 204 -5.70 -26.33 -9.62
C GLY A 204 -6.35 -26.25 -8.23
N ASN A 205 -6.60 -25.02 -7.77
CA ASN A 205 -7.11 -24.65 -6.44
C ASN A 205 -6.15 -24.87 -5.26
N ARG A 206 -4.85 -25.07 -5.48
CA ARG A 206 -3.83 -25.11 -4.43
C ARG A 206 -2.72 -24.08 -4.65
N TYR A 207 -2.09 -23.64 -3.57
CA TYR A 207 -1.00 -22.66 -3.60
C TYR A 207 -0.09 -22.78 -2.36
N GLY A 208 0.95 -21.94 -2.31
CA GLY A 208 1.89 -21.89 -1.18
C GLY A 208 2.99 -22.95 -1.28
N GLU A 209 3.84 -23.04 -0.24
CA GLU A 209 4.95 -24.01 -0.21
C GLU A 209 4.42 -25.44 -0.27
N ASN A 210 5.02 -26.24 -1.14
CA ASN A 210 4.58 -27.61 -1.46
C ASN A 210 3.05 -27.71 -1.74
N CYS A 211 2.42 -26.64 -2.25
CA CYS A 211 0.98 -26.59 -2.55
C CYS A 211 0.06 -27.00 -1.38
N SER A 212 0.51 -26.70 -0.16
CA SER A 212 -0.15 -27.09 1.09
C SER A 212 -1.44 -26.30 1.37
N GLN A 213 -1.60 -25.11 0.77
CA GLN A 213 -2.75 -24.25 0.97
C GLN A 213 -3.78 -24.44 -0.13
N THR A 214 -5.07 -24.27 0.20
CA THR A 214 -6.19 -24.42 -0.74
C THR A 214 -6.83 -23.06 -0.98
N CYS A 215 -7.13 -22.75 -2.25
CA CYS A 215 -7.76 -21.49 -2.62
C CYS A 215 -9.26 -21.52 -2.39
N ASP A 216 -9.81 -20.42 -1.85
CA ASP A 216 -11.24 -20.25 -1.59
C ASP A 216 -11.87 -19.34 -2.67
N CYS A 217 -11.88 -19.83 -3.90
CA CYS A 217 -12.35 -19.09 -5.08
C CYS A 217 -13.70 -19.61 -5.58
N PHE A 218 -14.66 -18.70 -5.81
CA PHE A 218 -16.01 -19.03 -6.26
C PHE A 218 -16.29 -18.52 -7.69
N ASN A 219 -17.45 -18.87 -8.26
CA ASN A 219 -17.95 -18.36 -9.54
C ASN A 219 -16.98 -18.57 -10.73
N ASN A 220 -16.44 -19.79 -10.84
CA ASN A 220 -15.53 -20.19 -11.91
C ASN A 220 -14.24 -19.33 -12.00
N ALA A 221 -13.84 -18.73 -10.86
CA ALA A 221 -12.58 -18.03 -10.73
C ALA A 221 -11.39 -19.00 -10.74
N THR A 222 -10.28 -18.52 -11.29
CA THR A 222 -9.01 -19.28 -11.28
C THR A 222 -8.16 -18.85 -10.11
N CYS A 223 -7.34 -19.74 -9.56
CA CYS A 223 -6.44 -19.41 -8.47
C CYS A 223 -5.02 -19.19 -9.00
N ASP A 224 -4.37 -18.14 -8.54
CA ASP A 224 -2.94 -17.95 -8.72
C ASP A 224 -2.18 -19.00 -7.89
N HIS A 225 -1.43 -19.85 -8.58
CA HIS A 225 -0.77 -21.00 -7.96
C HIS A 225 0.33 -20.60 -6.95
N VAL A 226 0.90 -19.39 -7.03
CA VAL A 226 1.95 -18.93 -6.12
C VAL A 226 1.36 -18.29 -4.87
N THR A 227 0.44 -17.35 -5.06
CA THR A 227 -0.05 -16.44 -4.02
C THR A 227 -1.39 -16.85 -3.41
N GLY A 228 -2.15 -17.73 -4.07
CA GLY A 228 -3.49 -18.12 -3.63
C GLY A 228 -4.58 -17.11 -3.96
N ARG A 229 -4.24 -16.03 -4.69
CA ARG A 229 -5.19 -14.99 -5.05
C ARG A 229 -6.17 -15.49 -6.11
N CYS A 230 -7.46 -15.23 -5.89
CA CYS A 230 -8.49 -15.53 -6.88
C CYS A 230 -8.49 -14.50 -8.02
N LEU A 231 -8.39 -15.01 -9.25
CA LEU A 231 -8.57 -14.30 -10.51
C LEU A 231 -10.03 -14.47 -10.96
N CYS A 232 -10.83 -13.45 -10.69
CA CYS A 232 -12.27 -13.50 -10.88
C CYS A 232 -12.68 -13.57 -12.36
N ALA A 233 -13.70 -14.39 -12.63
CA ALA A 233 -14.38 -14.42 -13.92
C ALA A 233 -15.09 -13.09 -14.19
N ALA A 234 -15.51 -12.87 -15.44
CA ALA A 234 -16.21 -11.65 -15.82
C ALA A 234 -17.53 -11.51 -15.05
N GLY A 235 -17.81 -10.32 -14.52
CA GLY A 235 -18.99 -10.05 -13.71
C GLY A 235 -18.79 -10.20 -12.19
N TRP A 236 -17.61 -10.61 -11.76
CA TRP A 236 -17.30 -10.88 -10.35
C TRP A 236 -16.03 -10.17 -9.88
N MET A 237 -15.99 -9.79 -8.61
CA MET A 237 -14.85 -9.20 -7.91
C MET A 237 -14.80 -9.62 -6.44
N GLY A 238 -13.82 -9.07 -5.72
CA GLY A 238 -13.54 -9.37 -4.32
C GLY A 238 -12.50 -10.48 -4.16
N PRO A 239 -12.04 -10.73 -2.92
CA PRO A 239 -10.94 -11.66 -2.66
C PRO A 239 -11.28 -13.12 -2.98
N SER A 240 -12.55 -13.51 -2.85
CA SER A 240 -13.08 -14.86 -3.14
C SER A 240 -13.94 -14.91 -4.41
N CYS A 241 -14.05 -13.80 -5.15
CA CYS A 241 -14.88 -13.67 -6.36
C CYS A 241 -16.39 -13.92 -6.17
N GLN A 242 -16.91 -13.68 -4.96
CA GLN A 242 -18.34 -13.79 -4.65
C GLN A 242 -19.13 -12.49 -4.88
N GLN A 243 -18.46 -11.36 -5.05
CA GLN A 243 -19.13 -10.06 -5.18
C GLN A 243 -19.42 -9.79 -6.66
N VAL A 244 -20.66 -9.47 -7.01
CA VAL A 244 -21.02 -9.05 -8.37
C VAL A 244 -20.43 -7.66 -8.66
N CYS A 245 -20.13 -7.35 -9.92
CA CYS A 245 -19.64 -6.02 -10.26
C CYS A 245 -20.59 -4.89 -9.79
N PRO A 246 -20.05 -3.81 -9.21
CA PRO A 246 -20.81 -2.62 -8.87
C PRO A 246 -21.48 -2.02 -10.10
N VAL A 247 -22.60 -1.32 -9.89
CA VAL A 247 -23.32 -0.62 -10.96
C VAL A 247 -22.37 0.31 -11.73
N GLY A 248 -22.37 0.18 -13.05
CA GLY A 248 -21.51 0.96 -13.94
C GLY A 248 -20.13 0.33 -14.22
N PHE A 249 -19.86 -0.88 -13.74
CA PHE A 249 -18.63 -1.63 -14.03
C PHE A 249 -18.92 -3.04 -14.55
N TYR A 250 -18.03 -3.56 -15.40
CA TYR A 250 -18.15 -4.89 -15.99
C TYR A 250 -16.79 -5.55 -16.27
N GLY A 251 -16.85 -6.80 -16.73
CA GLY A 251 -15.67 -7.56 -17.18
C GLY A 251 -14.95 -8.28 -16.02
N LYS A 252 -13.75 -8.80 -16.30
CA LYS A 252 -12.96 -9.56 -15.31
C LYS A 252 -12.53 -8.64 -14.16
N SER A 253 -12.84 -9.04 -12.92
CA SER A 253 -12.55 -8.25 -11.72
C SER A 253 -13.11 -6.82 -11.78
N CYS A 254 -14.12 -6.57 -12.61
CA CYS A 254 -14.84 -5.28 -12.73
C CYS A 254 -13.96 -4.06 -13.06
N HIS A 255 -12.90 -4.24 -13.84
CA HIS A 255 -11.98 -3.15 -14.20
C HIS A 255 -12.51 -2.25 -15.34
N GLN A 256 -13.56 -2.66 -16.05
CA GLN A 256 -14.09 -1.90 -17.19
C GLN A 256 -15.31 -1.10 -16.76
N ARG A 257 -15.42 0.15 -17.24
CA ARG A 257 -16.56 1.02 -16.94
C ARG A 257 -17.60 0.92 -18.05
N CYS A 258 -18.87 0.79 -17.66
CA CYS A 258 -19.99 0.77 -18.59
C CYS A 258 -20.17 2.14 -19.24
N LEU A 259 -20.53 2.14 -20.52
CA LEU A 259 -20.71 3.34 -21.34
C LEU A 259 -22.19 3.71 -21.54
N CYS A 260 -23.12 3.00 -20.92
CA CYS A 260 -24.55 3.22 -21.10
C CYS A 260 -24.95 4.64 -20.70
N GLN A 261 -25.67 5.32 -21.59
CA GLN A 261 -26.19 6.67 -21.43
C GLN A 261 -27.71 6.62 -21.18
N ASN A 262 -28.31 7.77 -20.91
CA ASN A 262 -29.77 7.95 -20.83
C ASN A 262 -30.51 7.00 -19.86
N GLY A 263 -29.84 6.59 -18.77
CA GLY A 263 -30.43 5.68 -17.77
C GLY A 263 -30.37 4.20 -18.13
N GLY A 264 -29.60 3.81 -19.16
CA GLY A 264 -29.37 2.41 -19.50
C GLY A 264 -28.59 1.65 -18.43
N THR A 265 -28.95 0.38 -18.24
CA THR A 265 -28.28 -0.53 -17.29
C THR A 265 -27.33 -1.46 -18.05
N CYS A 266 -26.15 -1.73 -17.51
CA CYS A 266 -25.19 -2.64 -18.15
C CYS A 266 -25.19 -4.03 -17.54
N ASP A 267 -24.98 -5.02 -18.39
CA ASP A 267 -24.68 -6.38 -17.98
C ASP A 267 -23.28 -6.45 -17.30
N PRO A 268 -23.18 -6.96 -16.06
CA PRO A 268 -21.92 -7.01 -15.30
C PRO A 268 -20.81 -7.86 -15.95
N ALA A 269 -21.15 -8.87 -16.75
CA ALA A 269 -20.17 -9.76 -17.34
C ALA A 269 -19.66 -9.24 -18.69
N THR A 270 -20.56 -8.70 -19.51
CA THR A 270 -20.30 -8.37 -20.92
C THR A 270 -20.24 -6.88 -21.20
N GLY A 271 -20.81 -6.04 -20.33
CA GLY A 271 -20.89 -4.58 -20.52
C GLY A 271 -21.96 -4.12 -21.52
N LEU A 272 -22.78 -5.04 -22.04
CA LEU A 272 -23.88 -4.74 -22.95
C LEU A 272 -24.95 -3.90 -22.24
N CYS A 273 -25.39 -2.83 -22.89
CA CYS A 273 -26.39 -1.92 -22.36
C CYS A 273 -27.81 -2.40 -22.68
N ALA A 274 -28.64 -2.50 -21.65
CA ALA A 274 -30.09 -2.60 -21.76
C ALA A 274 -30.68 -1.19 -21.75
N CYS A 275 -31.23 -0.77 -22.90
CA CYS A 275 -31.72 0.59 -23.09
C CYS A 275 -33.16 0.77 -22.61
N PRO A 276 -33.43 1.88 -21.90
CA PRO A 276 -34.77 2.22 -21.44
C PRO A 276 -35.66 2.65 -22.61
N GLU A 277 -36.94 2.90 -22.32
CA GLU A 277 -37.93 3.22 -23.35
C GLU A 277 -37.60 4.52 -24.09
N GLY A 278 -37.72 4.51 -25.41
CA GLY A 278 -37.37 5.65 -26.27
C GLY A 278 -35.90 5.68 -26.74
N TRP A 279 -35.05 4.77 -26.24
CA TRP A 279 -33.61 4.74 -26.55
C TRP A 279 -33.15 3.40 -27.13
N THR A 280 -32.14 3.46 -28.00
CA THR A 280 -31.47 2.33 -28.65
C THR A 280 -30.01 2.66 -28.95
N GLY A 281 -29.29 1.76 -29.62
CA GLY A 281 -27.83 1.87 -29.81
C GLY A 281 -27.06 1.00 -28.81
N LEU A 282 -25.74 0.90 -29.00
CA LEU A 282 -24.87 0.04 -28.19
C LEU A 282 -24.65 0.60 -26.78
N ALA A 283 -24.76 1.92 -26.63
CA ALA A 283 -24.64 2.67 -25.38
C ALA A 283 -25.91 3.45 -25.03
N CYS A 284 -27.06 3.14 -25.66
CA CYS A 284 -28.32 3.87 -25.49
C CYS A 284 -28.24 5.36 -25.88
N GLU A 285 -27.38 5.67 -26.85
CA GLU A 285 -27.06 7.01 -27.33
C GLU A 285 -28.01 7.50 -28.44
N LEU A 286 -28.80 6.60 -29.03
CA LEU A 286 -29.71 6.90 -30.13
C LEU A 286 -31.16 6.90 -29.66
N GLU A 287 -31.94 7.90 -30.07
CA GLU A 287 -33.39 7.90 -29.89
C GLU A 287 -34.07 6.91 -30.86
N CYS A 288 -35.28 6.44 -30.52
CA CYS A 288 -36.06 5.61 -31.42
C CYS A 288 -36.37 6.32 -32.75
N ALA A 289 -36.14 5.61 -33.86
CA ALA A 289 -36.51 6.09 -35.18
C ALA A 289 -38.04 6.27 -35.30
N GLN A 290 -38.47 7.16 -36.19
CA GLN A 290 -39.89 7.46 -36.40
C GLN A 290 -40.70 6.18 -36.66
N GLY A 291 -41.76 5.97 -35.86
CA GLY A 291 -42.62 4.79 -35.93
C GLY A 291 -42.17 3.60 -35.09
N GLN A 292 -41.15 3.76 -34.24
CA GLN A 292 -40.71 2.76 -33.26
C GLN A 292 -40.74 3.34 -31.84
N HIS A 293 -41.01 2.49 -30.85
CA HIS A 293 -41.11 2.89 -29.44
C HIS A 293 -40.78 1.72 -28.49
N GLY A 294 -40.82 2.00 -27.18
CA GLY A 294 -40.55 1.03 -26.10
C GLY A 294 -39.06 0.77 -25.88
N ALA A 295 -38.74 -0.10 -24.92
CA ALA A 295 -37.36 -0.44 -24.57
C ALA A 295 -36.56 -0.98 -25.78
N SER A 296 -35.39 -0.37 -26.04
CA SER A 296 -34.56 -0.69 -27.22
C SER A 296 -35.28 -0.57 -28.57
N CYS A 297 -36.37 0.20 -28.65
CA CYS A 297 -37.17 0.46 -29.85
C CYS A 297 -37.69 -0.79 -30.57
N ARG A 298 -37.98 -1.86 -29.81
CA ARG A 298 -38.45 -3.13 -30.39
C ARG A 298 -39.89 -3.09 -30.88
N GLN A 299 -40.68 -2.11 -30.46
CA GLN A 299 -42.10 -2.01 -30.78
C GLN A 299 -42.34 -1.01 -31.92
N ARG A 300 -43.39 -1.22 -32.70
CA ARG A 300 -43.72 -0.38 -33.88
C ARG A 300 -45.11 0.24 -33.73
N CYS A 301 -45.23 1.50 -34.12
CA CYS A 301 -46.49 2.24 -34.08
C CYS A 301 -47.21 2.16 -35.43
N GLY A 302 -48.53 2.04 -35.41
CA GLY A 302 -49.39 1.92 -36.59
C GLY A 302 -50.19 3.19 -36.90
N CYS A 303 -49.56 4.36 -36.85
CA CYS A 303 -50.24 5.65 -37.04
C CYS A 303 -50.66 5.87 -38.50
N GLN A 304 -51.89 6.33 -38.72
CA GLN A 304 -52.47 6.62 -40.03
C GLN A 304 -52.50 8.14 -40.31
N HIS A 305 -52.81 8.52 -41.56
CA HIS A 305 -52.97 9.93 -41.99
C HIS A 305 -51.81 10.88 -41.61
N GLY A 306 -50.57 10.37 -41.57
CA GLY A 306 -49.39 11.16 -41.24
C GLY A 306 -49.19 11.46 -39.74
N GLY A 307 -49.89 10.72 -38.86
CA GLY A 307 -49.70 10.82 -37.41
C GLY A 307 -48.27 10.47 -36.96
N LEU A 308 -47.75 11.25 -36.00
CA LEU A 308 -46.42 11.08 -35.44
C LEU A 308 -46.47 10.13 -34.24
N CYS A 309 -45.57 9.16 -34.15
CA CYS A 309 -45.52 8.29 -32.98
C CYS A 309 -44.72 8.92 -31.84
N ASP A 310 -45.30 8.90 -30.64
CA ASP A 310 -44.59 9.13 -29.38
C ASP A 310 -43.54 8.03 -29.18
N ARG A 311 -42.28 8.42 -29.01
CA ARG A 311 -41.14 7.51 -28.96
C ARG A 311 -41.01 6.75 -27.64
N GLN A 312 -41.63 7.24 -26.56
CA GLN A 312 -41.67 6.56 -25.27
C GLN A 312 -42.91 5.66 -25.19
N GLU A 313 -44.11 6.22 -25.26
CA GLU A 313 -45.35 5.49 -24.96
C GLU A 313 -45.95 4.77 -26.17
N GLY A 314 -45.58 5.16 -27.40
CA GLY A 314 -46.10 4.57 -28.63
C GLY A 314 -47.45 5.10 -29.10
N HIS A 315 -47.99 6.13 -28.44
CA HIS A 315 -49.24 6.79 -28.83
C HIS A 315 -49.05 7.61 -30.12
N CYS A 316 -50.08 7.63 -30.96
CA CYS A 316 -50.09 8.41 -32.20
C CYS A 316 -50.60 9.85 -31.97
N ILE A 317 -49.72 10.82 -32.17
CA ILE A 317 -50.06 12.24 -32.20
C ILE A 317 -50.62 12.58 -33.59
N CYS A 318 -51.91 12.91 -33.63
CA CYS A 318 -52.62 13.13 -34.88
C CYS A 318 -52.35 14.50 -35.50
N GLN A 319 -52.29 14.51 -36.84
CA GLN A 319 -52.23 15.75 -37.62
C GLN A 319 -53.53 16.54 -37.46
N PRO A 320 -53.52 17.86 -37.71
CA PRO A 320 -54.72 18.69 -37.63
C PRO A 320 -55.88 18.14 -38.47
N GLY A 321 -57.08 18.10 -37.86
CA GLY A 321 -58.29 17.58 -38.49
C GLY A 321 -58.55 16.08 -38.35
N TRP A 322 -57.70 15.36 -37.62
CA TRP A 322 -57.79 13.91 -37.37
C TRP A 322 -57.70 13.57 -35.87
N THR A 323 -58.37 12.50 -35.46
CA THR A 323 -58.51 12.02 -34.08
C THR A 323 -58.63 10.49 -34.02
N GLY A 324 -58.61 9.91 -32.83
CA GLY A 324 -58.56 8.47 -32.57
C GLY A 324 -57.15 7.95 -32.24
N ASP A 325 -57.05 6.75 -31.64
CA ASP A 325 -55.79 6.20 -31.11
C ASP A 325 -54.71 5.96 -32.17
N LYS A 326 -55.11 5.79 -33.44
CA LYS A 326 -54.22 5.65 -34.59
C LYS A 326 -54.43 6.77 -35.62
N CYS A 327 -55.17 7.82 -35.27
CA CYS A 327 -55.52 8.93 -36.16
C CYS A 327 -56.37 8.50 -37.37
N GLU A 328 -57.25 7.52 -37.17
CA GLU A 328 -58.09 6.93 -38.21
C GLU A 328 -59.33 7.76 -38.55
N SER A 329 -59.77 8.66 -37.67
CA SER A 329 -61.05 9.37 -37.79
C SER A 329 -60.87 10.88 -38.02
N PRO A 330 -61.72 11.55 -38.81
CA PRO A 330 -61.74 13.01 -38.90
C PRO A 330 -62.31 13.64 -37.62
N CYS A 331 -62.09 14.95 -37.41
CA CYS A 331 -62.66 15.67 -36.28
C CYS A 331 -64.21 15.61 -36.24
N PRO A 332 -64.82 15.58 -35.03
CA PRO A 332 -66.27 15.62 -34.87
C PRO A 332 -66.87 16.92 -35.44
N GLU A 333 -68.15 16.88 -35.84
CA GLU A 333 -68.86 18.05 -36.39
C GLU A 333 -68.77 19.26 -35.44
N GLY A 334 -68.46 20.43 -36.01
CA GLY A 334 -68.30 21.68 -35.25
C GLY A 334 -66.91 21.89 -34.65
N LEU A 335 -65.97 20.96 -34.83
CA LEU A 335 -64.58 21.07 -34.37
C LEU A 335 -63.59 20.85 -35.52
N PHE A 336 -62.47 21.56 -35.47
CA PHE A 336 -61.39 21.43 -36.46
C PHE A 336 -60.01 21.64 -35.82
N GLY A 337 -58.95 21.58 -36.63
CA GLY A 337 -57.60 21.92 -36.16
C GLY A 337 -56.91 20.79 -35.38
N ALA A 338 -55.81 21.12 -34.69
CA ALA A 338 -55.04 20.15 -33.91
C ALA A 338 -55.86 19.64 -32.72
N ARG A 339 -55.85 18.32 -32.48
CA ARG A 339 -56.60 17.65 -31.39
C ARG A 339 -58.13 17.89 -31.40
N CYS A 340 -58.67 18.48 -32.48
CA CYS A 340 -60.08 18.86 -32.59
C CYS A 340 -60.56 19.78 -31.45
N GLU A 341 -59.69 20.65 -30.95
CA GLU A 341 -60.03 21.58 -29.87
C GLU A 341 -60.60 22.91 -30.38
N GLU A 342 -60.41 23.23 -31.66
CA GLU A 342 -60.87 24.50 -32.22
C GLU A 342 -62.34 24.41 -32.63
N PRO A 343 -63.24 25.23 -32.04
CA PRO A 343 -64.63 25.29 -32.44
C PRO A 343 -64.77 26.01 -33.77
N CYS A 344 -65.61 25.47 -34.63
CA CYS A 344 -65.97 26.12 -35.88
C CYS A 344 -66.78 27.39 -35.62
N ASP A 345 -66.20 28.54 -35.95
CA ASP A 345 -66.85 29.84 -35.86
C ASP A 345 -67.63 30.15 -37.15
N CYS A 346 -68.56 29.26 -37.48
CA CYS A 346 -69.55 29.45 -38.54
C CYS A 346 -70.87 29.89 -37.89
N GLY A 347 -71.65 30.76 -38.54
CA GLY A 347 -72.98 31.15 -38.03
C GLY A 347 -73.87 29.93 -37.72
N ASP A 348 -74.94 30.15 -36.95
CA ASP A 348 -75.82 29.07 -36.47
C ASP A 348 -76.20 28.07 -37.57
N ASN A 349 -75.96 26.78 -37.30
CA ASN A 349 -76.30 25.65 -38.17
C ASN A 349 -75.52 25.58 -39.51
N VAL A 350 -74.30 26.14 -39.55
CA VAL A 350 -73.40 26.06 -40.71
C VAL A 350 -72.22 25.13 -40.41
N SER A 351 -72.02 24.12 -41.26
CA SER A 351 -70.90 23.16 -41.13
C SER A 351 -69.58 23.75 -41.67
N CYS A 352 -68.47 23.20 -41.18
CA CYS A 352 -67.11 23.64 -41.46
C CYS A 352 -66.24 22.47 -41.92
N HIS A 353 -65.16 22.78 -42.63
CA HIS A 353 -64.19 21.78 -43.06
C HIS A 353 -63.30 21.31 -41.90
N HIS A 354 -63.30 20.00 -41.60
CA HIS A 354 -62.64 19.41 -40.42
C HIS A 354 -61.12 19.67 -40.29
N VAL A 355 -60.40 19.96 -41.39
CA VAL A 355 -58.96 20.29 -41.34
C VAL A 355 -58.68 21.80 -41.23
N THR A 356 -59.48 22.64 -41.87
CA THR A 356 -59.16 24.07 -42.11
C THR A 356 -60.12 25.03 -41.42
N GLY A 357 -61.27 24.55 -40.92
CA GLY A 357 -62.30 25.37 -40.29
C GLY A 357 -63.12 26.22 -41.25
N ALA A 358 -62.91 26.12 -42.56
CA ALA A 358 -63.62 26.92 -43.55
C ALA A 358 -65.12 26.59 -43.59
N CYS A 359 -65.98 27.61 -43.50
CA CYS A 359 -67.43 27.46 -43.42
C CYS A 359 -68.13 27.24 -44.77
N ASP A 360 -69.14 26.37 -44.80
CA ASP A 360 -69.99 26.11 -45.96
C ASP A 360 -71.21 27.05 -46.03
N CYS A 361 -71.02 28.26 -46.56
CA CYS A 361 -72.00 29.34 -46.44
C CYS A 361 -73.37 29.12 -47.12
N PRO A 362 -74.46 29.55 -46.45
CA PRO A 362 -75.81 29.52 -46.99
C PRO A 362 -76.00 30.51 -48.15
N ARG A 363 -77.16 30.44 -48.82
CA ARG A 363 -77.46 31.24 -50.02
C ARG A 363 -77.42 32.75 -49.74
N GLY A 364 -76.70 33.50 -50.58
CA GLY A 364 -76.63 34.96 -50.48
C GLY A 364 -75.51 35.47 -49.56
N TRP A 365 -74.71 34.56 -48.99
CA TRP A 365 -73.69 34.83 -48.00
C TRP A 365 -72.33 34.21 -48.37
N ARG A 366 -71.28 34.91 -47.97
CA ARG A 366 -69.85 34.59 -48.12
C ARG A 366 -69.08 35.18 -46.93
N GLY A 367 -67.78 34.94 -46.85
CA GLY A 367 -66.96 35.40 -45.73
C GLY A 367 -66.53 34.25 -44.84
N GLN A 368 -65.63 34.51 -43.89
CA GLN A 368 -65.03 33.47 -43.06
C GLN A 368 -66.02 32.83 -42.09
N ARG A 369 -67.08 33.58 -41.71
CA ARG A 369 -68.18 33.15 -40.84
C ARG A 369 -69.53 33.19 -41.56
N CYS A 370 -69.53 33.36 -42.89
CA CYS A 370 -70.72 33.59 -43.71
C CYS A 370 -71.49 34.88 -43.37
N GLU A 371 -70.75 35.91 -42.96
CA GLU A 371 -71.25 37.17 -42.44
C GLU A 371 -71.42 38.27 -43.51
N LYS A 372 -70.91 38.06 -44.73
CA LYS A 372 -70.92 39.05 -45.80
C LYS A 372 -71.88 38.67 -46.91
N ALA A 373 -72.65 39.63 -47.39
CA ALA A 373 -73.46 39.45 -48.58
C ALA A 373 -72.62 39.11 -49.83
N CYS A 374 -73.24 38.43 -50.78
CA CYS A 374 -72.65 38.20 -52.11
C CYS A 374 -72.25 39.49 -52.80
N LEU A 375 -71.17 39.43 -53.60
CA LEU A 375 -70.70 40.57 -54.37
C LEU A 375 -71.74 40.96 -55.45
N PRO A 376 -71.74 42.24 -55.90
CA PRO A 376 -72.67 42.72 -56.91
C PRO A 376 -72.69 41.82 -58.15
N GLY A 377 -73.89 41.45 -58.59
CA GLY A 377 -74.06 40.54 -59.72
C GLY A 377 -73.90 39.06 -59.38
N SER A 378 -73.77 38.67 -58.11
CA SER A 378 -73.74 37.26 -57.67
C SER A 378 -74.76 36.97 -56.56
N PHE A 379 -75.31 35.75 -56.55
CA PHE A 379 -76.30 35.26 -55.59
C PHE A 379 -76.19 33.72 -55.44
N GLY A 380 -76.98 33.10 -54.55
CA GLY A 380 -76.99 31.64 -54.37
C GLY A 380 -75.98 31.13 -53.31
N LYS A 381 -75.88 29.79 -53.14
CA LYS A 381 -75.05 29.14 -52.09
C LYS A 381 -73.58 29.42 -52.36
N ASN A 382 -72.82 29.84 -51.34
CA ASN A 382 -71.45 30.34 -51.49
C ASN A 382 -71.29 31.42 -52.59
N CYS A 383 -72.36 32.15 -52.93
CA CYS A 383 -72.38 33.16 -54.00
C CYS A 383 -71.95 32.65 -55.40
N ALA A 384 -72.20 31.37 -55.69
CA ALA A 384 -71.72 30.73 -56.92
C ALA A 384 -72.51 31.13 -58.20
N SER A 385 -73.68 31.75 -58.09
CA SER A 385 -74.57 32.09 -59.24
C SER A 385 -74.50 33.58 -59.59
N ARG A 386 -74.81 33.97 -60.84
CA ARG A 386 -74.76 35.38 -61.32
C ARG A 386 -76.14 35.96 -61.63
N CYS A 387 -76.39 37.22 -61.24
CA CYS A 387 -77.66 37.94 -61.47
C CYS A 387 -77.89 38.27 -62.96
N ALA A 388 -79.15 38.30 -63.38
CA ALA A 388 -79.59 38.67 -64.73
C ALA A 388 -80.50 39.93 -64.71
N CYS A 389 -79.97 41.07 -64.25
CA CYS A 389 -80.66 42.37 -64.28
C CYS A 389 -80.24 43.23 -65.49
N PRO A 390 -81.08 44.18 -65.94
CA PRO A 390 -80.72 45.16 -66.97
C PRO A 390 -79.49 46.00 -66.59
N GLN A 391 -78.77 46.50 -67.59
CA GLN A 391 -77.55 47.31 -67.42
C GLN A 391 -77.79 48.48 -66.45
N GLY A 392 -77.04 48.51 -65.34
CA GLY A 392 -77.09 49.57 -64.33
C GLY A 392 -78.07 49.38 -63.18
N VAL A 393 -78.88 48.30 -63.17
CA VAL A 393 -79.85 48.06 -62.09
C VAL A 393 -79.29 47.06 -61.06
N PRO A 394 -79.22 47.43 -59.77
CA PRO A 394 -78.73 46.58 -58.70
C PRO A 394 -79.59 45.34 -58.46
N CYS A 395 -78.99 44.18 -58.13
CA CYS A 395 -79.72 42.96 -57.75
C CYS A 395 -79.56 42.64 -56.26
N HIS A 396 -80.62 42.11 -55.65
CA HIS A 396 -80.66 41.69 -54.25
C HIS A 396 -79.81 40.44 -54.03
N HIS A 397 -78.85 40.51 -53.13
CA HIS A 397 -77.81 39.48 -52.93
C HIS A 397 -78.33 38.08 -52.53
N VAL A 398 -79.54 37.98 -51.96
CA VAL A 398 -80.15 36.70 -51.57
C VAL A 398 -81.04 36.11 -52.66
N THR A 399 -81.80 36.95 -53.38
CA THR A 399 -82.92 36.53 -54.24
C THR A 399 -82.68 36.80 -55.73
N GLY A 400 -81.78 37.73 -56.07
CA GLY A 400 -81.51 38.17 -57.44
C GLY A 400 -82.47 39.23 -58.01
N GLN A 401 -83.37 39.81 -57.21
CA GLN A 401 -84.40 40.78 -57.63
C GLN A 401 -83.88 42.24 -57.66
N CYS A 402 -84.34 43.13 -58.55
CA CYS A 402 -83.64 44.42 -58.79
C CYS A 402 -84.28 45.69 -58.10
N GLY A 403 -83.50 46.56 -57.39
CA GLY A 403 -83.91 47.89 -56.75
C GLY A 403 -83.55 48.15 -55.23
N CYS A 404 -83.47 49.42 -54.71
CA CYS A 404 -82.96 49.80 -53.33
C CYS A 404 -83.81 50.76 -52.42
N PRO A 405 -83.75 50.67 -51.06
CA PRO A 405 -84.52 51.47 -50.06
C PRO A 405 -83.85 52.81 -49.57
N PRO A 406 -84.55 53.71 -48.82
CA PRO A 406 -84.04 55.03 -48.42
C PRO A 406 -82.79 55.03 -47.53
N GLY A 407 -81.87 55.98 -47.76
CA GLY A 407 -80.56 56.03 -47.09
C GLY A 407 -79.50 55.12 -47.73
N PHE A 408 -79.90 54.30 -48.71
CA PHE A 408 -79.05 53.35 -49.41
C PHE A 408 -79.12 53.50 -50.94
N THR A 409 -78.02 53.19 -51.60
CA THR A 409 -77.77 53.29 -53.03
C THR A 409 -76.72 52.23 -53.44
N GLY A 410 -76.31 52.17 -54.70
CA GLY A 410 -75.32 51.22 -55.20
C GLY A 410 -75.91 49.94 -55.82
N SER A 411 -75.03 49.15 -56.45
CA SER A 411 -75.29 48.00 -57.34
C SER A 411 -75.85 46.72 -56.68
N GLY A 412 -76.01 46.72 -55.37
CA GLY A 412 -76.69 45.71 -54.56
C GLY A 412 -77.32 46.31 -53.30
N CYS A 413 -77.62 47.62 -53.31
CA CYS A 413 -78.19 48.36 -52.17
C CYS A 413 -77.32 48.36 -50.91
N GLU A 414 -76.02 48.21 -51.11
CA GLU A 414 -75.00 48.01 -50.11
C GLU A 414 -74.31 49.31 -49.66
N LYS A 415 -74.53 50.41 -50.39
CA LYS A 415 -73.86 51.70 -50.14
C LYS A 415 -74.83 52.65 -49.46
N SER A 416 -74.42 53.29 -48.38
CA SER A 416 -75.13 54.44 -47.84
C SER A 416 -75.02 55.65 -48.79
N CYS A 417 -75.88 56.67 -48.60
CA CYS A 417 -75.79 57.91 -49.37
C CYS A 417 -74.40 58.54 -49.35
N LEU A 418 -73.98 59.09 -50.49
CA LEU A 418 -72.66 59.69 -50.66
C LEU A 418 -72.50 60.88 -49.69
N PRO A 419 -71.28 61.11 -49.15
CA PRO A 419 -71.02 62.21 -48.22
C PRO A 419 -71.49 63.55 -48.80
N GLY A 420 -72.31 64.26 -48.03
CA GLY A 420 -72.96 65.47 -48.50
C GLY A 420 -74.32 65.24 -49.15
N THR A 421 -74.87 64.02 -49.16
CA THR A 421 -76.23 63.72 -49.64
C THR A 421 -77.06 62.85 -48.70
N PHE A 422 -78.39 63.00 -48.71
CA PHE A 422 -79.31 62.27 -47.83
C PHE A 422 -80.68 62.01 -48.49
N GLY A 423 -81.49 61.09 -47.95
CA GLY A 423 -82.86 60.79 -48.41
C GLY A 423 -83.03 59.52 -49.28
N GLU A 424 -84.23 59.29 -49.83
CA GLU A 424 -84.53 58.14 -50.70
C GLU A 424 -83.77 58.24 -52.03
N GLY A 425 -83.02 57.20 -52.39
CA GLY A 425 -82.09 57.26 -53.52
C GLY A 425 -80.99 58.34 -53.41
N CYS A 426 -80.82 58.94 -52.23
CA CYS A 426 -79.76 59.92 -51.92
C CYS A 426 -79.82 61.24 -52.71
N ALA A 427 -81.03 61.75 -52.97
CA ALA A 427 -81.26 62.90 -53.85
C ALA A 427 -81.09 64.30 -53.23
N GLN A 428 -80.91 64.44 -51.90
CA GLN A 428 -80.82 65.76 -51.21
C GLN A 428 -79.37 66.08 -50.79
N MET A 429 -78.96 67.36 -50.64
CA MET A 429 -77.54 67.78 -50.43
C MET A 429 -77.29 68.58 -49.12
N CYS A 430 -76.16 68.35 -48.42
CA CYS A 430 -75.78 68.94 -47.12
C CYS A 430 -74.91 70.23 -47.23
N GLN A 431 -74.93 71.08 -46.19
CA GLN A 431 -74.20 72.37 -46.11
C GLN A 431 -73.11 72.41 -45.01
N CYS A 432 -72.16 71.46 -44.98
CA CYS A 432 -71.02 71.43 -44.04
C CYS A 432 -69.73 71.98 -44.69
N ALA A 433 -68.75 72.46 -43.90
CA ALA A 433 -67.49 72.96 -44.45
C ALA A 433 -66.69 71.82 -45.11
N ARG A 434 -66.36 71.99 -46.40
CA ARG A 434 -65.96 70.91 -47.32
C ARG A 434 -64.67 70.15 -47.00
N ALA A 435 -63.91 70.51 -45.96
CA ALA A 435 -62.61 69.92 -45.68
C ALA A 435 -62.53 69.03 -44.43
N THR A 436 -63.49 69.06 -43.49
CA THR A 436 -63.31 68.43 -42.16
C THR A 436 -64.56 67.73 -41.59
N GLN A 437 -65.52 67.28 -42.43
CA GLN A 437 -66.88 66.95 -41.97
C GLN A 437 -67.63 65.86 -42.76
N GLU A 438 -68.39 65.01 -42.05
CA GLU A 438 -69.46 64.15 -42.60
C GLU A 438 -70.85 64.65 -42.18
N CYS A 439 -71.87 64.46 -43.05
CA CYS A 439 -73.26 64.78 -42.74
C CYS A 439 -74.09 63.50 -42.50
N HIS A 440 -75.04 63.57 -41.58
CA HIS A 440 -75.87 62.42 -41.22
C HIS A 440 -76.76 61.97 -42.42
N PRO A 441 -76.65 60.74 -42.94
CA PRO A 441 -77.19 60.32 -44.25
C PRO A 441 -78.73 60.19 -44.31
N VAL A 442 -79.41 60.36 -43.17
CA VAL A 442 -80.88 60.39 -43.07
C VAL A 442 -81.42 61.80 -42.76
N THR A 443 -80.66 62.65 -42.06
CA THR A 443 -81.18 63.91 -41.46
C THR A 443 -80.39 65.18 -41.82
N GLY A 444 -79.15 65.07 -42.30
CA GLY A 444 -78.36 66.19 -42.83
C GLY A 444 -77.51 67.01 -41.82
N ALA A 445 -77.38 66.62 -40.54
CA ALA A 445 -76.57 67.35 -39.53
C ALA A 445 -75.05 67.09 -39.66
N CYS A 446 -74.19 68.07 -39.34
CA CYS A 446 -72.71 68.00 -39.50
C CYS A 446 -71.97 67.44 -38.26
N ILE A 447 -70.92 66.63 -38.48
CA ILE A 447 -70.09 66.01 -37.43
C ILE A 447 -68.60 66.40 -37.62
N CYS A 448 -67.97 67.03 -36.62
CA CYS A 448 -66.53 67.43 -36.59
C CYS A 448 -65.52 66.28 -36.76
N ALA A 449 -64.35 66.57 -37.34
CA ALA A 449 -63.20 65.67 -37.31
C ALA A 449 -62.36 65.91 -36.03
N PRO A 450 -61.68 64.89 -35.47
CA PRO A 450 -60.76 65.05 -34.35
C PRO A 450 -59.66 66.08 -34.64
N GLY A 451 -59.35 66.95 -33.68
CA GLY A 451 -58.45 68.09 -33.88
C GLY A 451 -59.18 69.39 -34.27
N PHE A 452 -60.49 69.34 -34.55
CA PHE A 452 -61.30 70.48 -34.98
C PHE A 452 -62.64 70.59 -34.25
N HIS A 453 -63.17 71.81 -34.10
CA HIS A 453 -64.44 72.08 -33.42
C HIS A 453 -65.22 73.28 -34.01
N GLY A 454 -66.49 73.45 -33.60
CA GLY A 454 -67.40 74.53 -34.01
C GLY A 454 -68.61 74.04 -34.84
N PRO A 455 -69.66 74.86 -35.06
CA PRO A 455 -70.92 74.44 -35.71
C PRO A 455 -70.78 74.08 -37.20
N THR A 456 -69.70 74.51 -37.82
CA THR A 456 -69.27 74.15 -39.18
C THR A 456 -67.85 73.55 -39.19
N CYS A 457 -67.31 73.27 -37.99
CA CYS A 457 -66.01 72.64 -37.69
C CYS A 457 -64.78 73.20 -38.41
N GLN A 458 -64.54 74.50 -38.20
CA GLN A 458 -63.48 75.27 -38.84
C GLN A 458 -62.32 75.66 -37.90
N LEU A 459 -62.39 75.32 -36.60
CA LEU A 459 -61.44 75.78 -35.58
C LEU A 459 -60.53 74.62 -35.10
N GLU A 460 -59.21 74.83 -35.01
CA GLU A 460 -58.21 73.82 -34.56
C GLU A 460 -58.04 73.79 -33.02
N CYS A 461 -57.63 72.63 -32.48
CA CYS A 461 -57.34 72.47 -31.05
C CYS A 461 -56.06 73.16 -30.59
N SER A 462 -56.11 73.80 -29.40
CA SER A 462 -54.95 74.42 -28.75
C SER A 462 -53.90 73.39 -28.27
N PRO A 463 -52.60 73.76 -28.19
CA PRO A 463 -51.54 72.86 -27.73
C PRO A 463 -51.85 72.24 -26.35
N GLY A 464 -51.75 70.91 -26.26
CA GLY A 464 -52.08 70.14 -25.06
C GLY A 464 -53.51 69.60 -25.03
N TRP A 465 -54.35 69.90 -26.03
CA TRP A 465 -55.71 69.37 -26.16
C TRP A 465 -55.88 68.60 -27.46
N TYR A 466 -56.66 67.52 -27.44
CA TYR A 466 -56.85 66.62 -28.57
C TYR A 466 -58.26 66.01 -28.66
N GLY A 467 -58.54 65.38 -29.80
CA GLY A 467 -59.78 64.63 -30.04
C GLY A 467 -60.89 65.45 -30.72
N HIS A 468 -62.05 64.82 -30.91
CA HIS A 468 -63.23 65.50 -31.47
C HIS A 468 -63.68 66.62 -30.54
N GLY A 469 -63.90 67.82 -31.08
CA GLY A 469 -64.32 68.96 -30.27
C GLY A 469 -63.23 69.52 -29.34
N CYS A 470 -62.00 68.99 -29.37
CA CYS A 470 -60.86 69.41 -28.54
C CYS A 470 -61.07 69.23 -27.01
N GLU A 471 -61.82 68.23 -26.60
CA GLU A 471 -62.27 68.10 -25.20
C GLU A 471 -61.30 67.34 -24.28
N ARG A 472 -60.22 66.76 -24.81
CA ARG A 472 -59.33 65.84 -24.07
C ARG A 472 -57.94 66.45 -23.88
N LEU A 473 -57.39 66.40 -22.67
CA LEU A 473 -56.06 66.91 -22.33
C LEU A 473 -54.97 65.86 -22.56
N CYS A 474 -53.82 66.26 -23.11
CA CYS A 474 -52.64 65.42 -23.27
C CYS A 474 -51.77 65.40 -22.00
N GLU A 475 -51.33 64.22 -21.56
CA GLU A 475 -50.55 64.02 -20.32
C GLU A 475 -49.10 63.54 -20.58
N CYS A 476 -48.45 64.02 -21.64
CA CYS A 476 -47.10 63.61 -22.00
C CYS A 476 -46.05 64.05 -20.94
N LYS A 477 -45.22 63.13 -20.47
CA LYS A 477 -44.13 63.33 -19.49
C LYS A 477 -42.77 63.35 -20.18
N ASN A 478 -41.72 63.70 -19.42
CA ASN A 478 -40.32 63.72 -19.88
C ASN A 478 -40.08 64.52 -21.18
N GLY A 479 -40.85 65.60 -21.39
CA GLY A 479 -40.71 66.48 -22.57
C GLY A 479 -41.31 65.94 -23.87
N GLY A 480 -42.15 64.89 -23.81
CA GLY A 480 -42.84 64.35 -24.98
C GLY A 480 -43.83 65.33 -25.63
N ARG A 481 -43.91 65.33 -26.97
CA ARG A 481 -44.79 66.22 -27.75
C ARG A 481 -46.11 65.54 -28.07
N CYS A 482 -47.24 66.20 -27.81
CA CYS A 482 -48.56 65.64 -28.11
C CYS A 482 -49.03 65.93 -29.56
N ASP A 483 -49.62 64.92 -30.19
CA ASP A 483 -50.41 65.05 -31.41
C ASP A 483 -51.84 65.50 -31.10
N THR A 484 -52.31 66.59 -31.71
CA THR A 484 -53.60 67.24 -31.39
C THR A 484 -54.82 66.54 -32.01
N ALA A 485 -54.64 65.60 -32.93
CA ALA A 485 -55.74 64.83 -33.50
C ALA A 485 -56.02 63.57 -32.67
N THR A 486 -54.96 62.90 -32.21
CA THR A 486 -55.03 61.56 -31.60
C THR A 486 -54.71 61.53 -30.11
N GLY A 487 -53.99 62.52 -29.60
CA GLY A 487 -53.51 62.55 -28.21
C GLY A 487 -52.26 61.72 -27.97
N MET A 488 -51.62 61.21 -29.03
CA MET A 488 -50.41 60.40 -28.91
C MET A 488 -49.20 61.25 -28.52
N CYS A 489 -48.42 60.76 -27.55
CA CYS A 489 -47.18 61.39 -27.13
C CYS A 489 -45.98 60.88 -27.93
N HIS A 490 -45.25 61.77 -28.58
CA HIS A 490 -43.95 61.48 -29.20
C HIS A 490 -42.85 61.66 -28.15
N CYS A 491 -42.21 60.55 -27.78
CA CYS A 491 -41.21 60.51 -26.71
C CYS A 491 -39.81 60.94 -27.19
N LEU A 492 -39.02 61.49 -26.28
CA LEU A 492 -37.59 61.77 -26.52
C LEU A 492 -36.75 60.49 -26.32
N PRO A 493 -35.51 60.41 -26.89
CA PRO A 493 -34.65 59.24 -26.76
C PRO A 493 -34.42 58.82 -25.30
N GLY A 494 -34.47 57.51 -25.04
CA GLY A 494 -34.32 56.94 -23.69
C GLY A 494 -35.64 56.72 -22.94
N TYR A 495 -36.78 57.13 -23.49
CA TYR A 495 -38.10 56.99 -22.89
C TYR A 495 -39.13 56.41 -23.87
N ILE A 496 -40.03 55.59 -23.35
CA ILE A 496 -41.12 54.89 -24.05
C ILE A 496 -42.40 54.91 -23.19
N GLY A 497 -43.48 54.36 -23.74
CA GLY A 497 -44.79 54.32 -23.08
C GLY A 497 -45.74 55.40 -23.59
N ALA A 498 -47.04 55.21 -23.35
CA ALA A 498 -48.09 56.06 -23.92
C ALA A 498 -48.01 57.53 -23.46
N ASP A 499 -47.45 57.78 -22.27
CA ASP A 499 -47.20 59.11 -21.71
C ASP A 499 -45.70 59.46 -21.68
N CYS A 500 -44.82 58.67 -22.30
CA CYS A 500 -43.36 58.82 -22.23
C CYS A 500 -42.76 58.75 -20.81
N GLY A 501 -43.47 58.16 -19.84
CA GLY A 501 -43.04 58.06 -18.45
C GLY A 501 -42.04 56.92 -18.16
N ILE A 502 -41.84 55.97 -19.08
CA ILE A 502 -41.07 54.75 -18.84
C ILE A 502 -39.68 54.89 -19.48
N GLY A 503 -38.60 54.74 -18.71
CA GLY A 503 -37.24 54.68 -19.27
C GLY A 503 -37.00 53.38 -20.05
N CYS A 504 -36.00 53.35 -20.95
CA CYS A 504 -35.72 52.15 -21.72
C CYS A 504 -35.45 50.91 -20.83
N PRO A 505 -36.02 49.74 -21.20
CA PRO A 505 -35.78 48.50 -20.47
C PRO A 505 -34.32 48.09 -20.57
N ALA A 506 -33.85 47.33 -19.57
CA ALA A 506 -32.46 46.89 -19.48
C ALA A 506 -31.96 46.26 -20.79
N GLY A 507 -30.79 46.71 -21.26
CA GLY A 507 -30.18 46.24 -22.51
C GLY A 507 -30.69 46.97 -23.78
N ARG A 508 -31.47 48.03 -23.65
CA ARG A 508 -31.92 48.86 -24.78
C ARG A 508 -31.73 50.35 -24.53
N TYR A 509 -31.54 51.12 -25.61
CA TYR A 509 -31.32 52.57 -25.54
C TYR A 509 -31.77 53.30 -26.82
N GLY A 510 -31.73 54.63 -26.79
CA GLY A 510 -32.01 55.49 -27.95
C GLY A 510 -33.49 55.79 -28.17
N GLN A 511 -33.84 56.32 -29.35
CA GLN A 511 -35.22 56.64 -29.71
C GLN A 511 -36.07 55.36 -29.73
N ASP A 512 -37.22 55.40 -29.06
CA ASP A 512 -38.15 54.28 -28.90
C ASP A 512 -37.51 52.99 -28.33
N CYS A 513 -36.34 53.10 -27.68
CA CYS A 513 -35.54 51.98 -27.19
C CYS A 513 -35.22 50.94 -28.26
N ALA A 514 -35.11 51.36 -29.53
CA ALA A 514 -34.92 50.47 -30.66
C ALA A 514 -33.52 49.85 -30.69
N GLN A 515 -32.51 50.51 -30.11
CA GLN A 515 -31.12 50.04 -30.13
C GLN A 515 -30.87 49.07 -28.98
N VAL A 516 -30.15 47.99 -29.27
CA VAL A 516 -29.75 46.97 -28.28
C VAL A 516 -28.32 47.23 -27.83
N CYS A 517 -28.10 47.17 -26.53
CA CYS A 517 -26.78 47.37 -25.95
C CYS A 517 -25.89 46.16 -26.22
N SER A 518 -24.68 46.42 -26.72
CA SER A 518 -23.67 45.39 -27.02
C SER A 518 -22.67 45.26 -25.88
N CYS A 519 -23.12 45.28 -24.62
CA CYS A 519 -22.26 45.15 -23.45
C CYS A 519 -22.06 43.66 -23.10
N GLY A 520 -20.88 43.30 -22.61
CA GLY A 520 -20.54 41.93 -22.19
C GLY A 520 -21.44 41.41 -21.06
N ASP A 521 -21.45 40.09 -20.87
CA ASP A 521 -22.38 39.39 -19.97
C ASP A 521 -22.47 40.03 -18.57
N GLY A 522 -23.67 40.49 -18.22
CA GLY A 522 -23.99 41.08 -16.92
C GLY A 522 -23.74 42.60 -16.79
N ALA A 523 -23.18 43.27 -17.80
CA ALA A 523 -23.01 44.72 -17.81
C ALA A 523 -24.29 45.45 -18.27
N THR A 524 -24.59 46.58 -17.64
CA THR A 524 -25.73 47.45 -18.01
C THR A 524 -25.25 48.61 -18.88
N CYS A 525 -26.15 49.17 -19.69
CA CYS A 525 -25.85 50.30 -20.57
C CYS A 525 -26.66 51.54 -20.17
N HIS A 526 -26.14 52.72 -20.53
CA HIS A 526 -26.84 53.97 -20.32
C HIS A 526 -28.05 54.09 -21.27
N HIS A 527 -29.26 54.22 -20.70
CA HIS A 527 -30.54 54.22 -21.42
C HIS A 527 -30.70 55.29 -22.54
N ILE A 528 -29.90 56.36 -22.55
CA ILE A 528 -29.97 57.41 -23.58
C ILE A 528 -28.89 57.23 -24.64
N THR A 529 -27.64 56.95 -24.23
CA THR A 529 -26.44 56.97 -25.11
C THR A 529 -25.94 55.59 -25.52
N GLY A 530 -26.28 54.56 -24.76
CA GLY A 530 -25.87 53.16 -25.01
C GLY A 530 -24.52 52.77 -24.43
N ASP A 531 -23.82 53.68 -23.74
CA ASP A 531 -22.49 53.43 -23.18
C ASP A 531 -22.55 52.34 -22.09
N CYS A 532 -21.62 51.39 -22.14
CA CYS A 532 -21.57 50.27 -21.21
C CYS A 532 -20.95 50.67 -19.85
N VAL A 533 -21.59 50.25 -18.77
CA VAL A 533 -21.08 50.35 -17.40
C VAL A 533 -20.54 48.97 -17.01
N CYS A 534 -19.21 48.85 -16.98
CA CYS A 534 -18.55 47.57 -16.74
C CYS A 534 -18.57 47.15 -15.27
N LEU A 535 -18.78 45.86 -15.05
CA LEU A 535 -18.63 45.22 -13.73
C LEU A 535 -17.17 45.35 -13.23
N PRO A 536 -16.93 45.33 -11.91
CA PRO A 536 -15.57 45.31 -11.36
C PRO A 536 -14.72 44.18 -11.97
N GLY A 537 -13.49 44.49 -12.37
CA GLY A 537 -12.60 43.53 -13.06
C GLY A 537 -12.69 43.53 -14.59
N ARG A 538 -13.58 44.34 -15.17
CA ARG A 538 -13.74 44.50 -16.62
C ARG A 538 -13.56 45.96 -17.04
N THR A 539 -13.04 46.16 -18.24
CA THR A 539 -12.83 47.44 -18.90
C THR A 539 -13.05 47.32 -20.41
N GLY A 540 -12.97 48.43 -21.14
CA GLY A 540 -13.22 48.49 -22.57
C GLY A 540 -14.63 48.99 -22.94
N PRO A 541 -14.84 49.41 -24.20
CA PRO A 541 -16.08 50.03 -24.66
C PRO A 541 -17.30 49.11 -24.61
N THR A 542 -17.10 47.78 -24.65
CA THR A 542 -18.17 46.77 -24.50
C THR A 542 -17.94 45.86 -23.29
N CYS A 543 -17.06 46.23 -22.36
CA CYS A 543 -16.70 45.44 -21.18
C CYS A 543 -16.10 44.06 -21.49
N GLU A 544 -15.47 43.93 -22.67
CA GLU A 544 -14.90 42.71 -23.20
C GLU A 544 -13.49 42.41 -22.65
N GLN A 545 -12.80 43.43 -22.13
CA GLN A 545 -11.42 43.32 -21.66
C GLN A 545 -11.38 43.13 -20.15
N GLY A 546 -10.48 42.25 -19.68
CA GLY A 546 -10.15 42.17 -18.24
C GLY A 546 -9.21 43.29 -17.83
N CYS A 547 -9.07 43.53 -16.52
CA CYS A 547 -8.07 44.49 -16.04
C CYS A 547 -6.65 44.07 -16.41
N GLU A 548 -5.82 45.08 -16.74
CA GLU A 548 -4.38 44.88 -16.86
C GLU A 548 -3.78 44.39 -15.53
N ARG A 549 -2.63 43.72 -15.63
CA ARG A 549 -1.93 43.15 -14.47
C ARG A 549 -1.71 44.23 -13.41
N ASP A 550 -2.01 43.88 -12.16
CA ASP A 550 -1.92 44.75 -10.98
C ASP A 550 -2.93 45.92 -10.94
N ARG A 551 -4.04 45.83 -11.69
CA ARG A 551 -5.19 46.74 -11.58
C ARG A 551 -6.50 46.02 -11.25
N TYR A 552 -7.38 46.70 -10.53
CA TYR A 552 -8.65 46.13 -10.08
C TYR A 552 -9.77 47.17 -9.92
N GLY A 553 -10.99 46.69 -9.64
CA GLY A 553 -12.15 47.51 -9.36
C GLY A 553 -12.91 47.95 -10.62
N LEU A 554 -13.86 48.87 -10.44
CA LEU A 554 -14.73 49.34 -11.53
C LEU A 554 -13.90 50.11 -12.57
N GLY A 555 -13.91 49.64 -13.83
CA GLY A 555 -13.08 50.18 -14.90
C GLY A 555 -11.57 50.07 -14.66
N CYS A 556 -11.13 49.18 -13.77
CA CYS A 556 -9.71 48.91 -13.49
C CYS A 556 -8.91 50.13 -13.01
N GLN A 557 -9.55 51.06 -12.30
CA GLN A 557 -8.92 52.32 -11.90
C GLN A 557 -8.01 52.18 -10.67
N GLN A 558 -8.15 51.11 -9.89
CA GLN A 558 -7.39 50.90 -8.66
C GLN A 558 -6.15 50.03 -8.93
N THR A 559 -5.08 50.21 -8.15
CA THR A 559 -3.81 49.48 -8.31
C THR A 559 -3.61 48.51 -7.15
N CYS A 560 -3.23 47.27 -7.46
CA CYS A 560 -2.96 46.23 -6.49
C CYS A 560 -1.58 46.40 -5.84
N SER A 561 -1.49 46.08 -4.54
CA SER A 561 -0.25 46.13 -3.77
C SER A 561 0.25 44.74 -3.39
N CYS A 562 0.10 43.74 -4.27
CA CYS A 562 0.54 42.38 -3.98
C CYS A 562 2.06 42.25 -4.09
N HIS A 563 2.71 41.60 -3.12
CA HIS A 563 4.16 41.41 -3.07
C HIS A 563 4.51 39.93 -3.33
N ASN A 564 5.80 39.64 -3.57
CA ASN A 564 6.33 38.28 -3.72
C ASN A 564 5.62 37.42 -4.79
N GLY A 565 5.21 38.07 -5.89
CA GLY A 565 4.52 37.40 -7.00
C GLY A 565 3.07 37.02 -6.73
N GLY A 566 2.47 37.55 -5.65
CA GLY A 566 1.05 37.36 -5.36
C GLY A 566 0.17 37.87 -6.52
N LEU A 567 -0.83 37.07 -6.89
CA LEU A 567 -1.76 37.38 -7.96
C LEU A 567 -2.88 38.26 -7.43
N CYS A 568 -3.12 39.39 -8.09
CA CYS A 568 -4.22 40.27 -7.73
C CYS A 568 -5.54 39.79 -8.35
N ASP A 569 -6.61 39.79 -7.54
CA ASP A 569 -7.97 39.66 -8.03
C ASP A 569 -8.43 40.97 -8.69
N ALA A 570 -8.85 40.88 -9.96
CA ALA A 570 -9.22 42.05 -10.76
C ALA A 570 -10.53 42.71 -10.29
N ALA A 571 -11.40 42.02 -9.55
CA ALA A 571 -12.67 42.57 -9.10
C ALA A 571 -12.52 43.38 -7.81
N ASP A 572 -11.83 42.84 -6.81
CA ASP A 572 -11.78 43.41 -5.46
C ASP A 572 -10.39 43.80 -4.94
N GLY A 573 -9.32 43.43 -5.66
CA GLY A 573 -7.95 43.80 -5.34
C GLY A 573 -7.31 42.94 -4.25
N SER A 574 -7.95 41.83 -3.88
CA SER A 574 -7.37 40.87 -2.94
C SER A 574 -6.15 40.16 -3.53
N CYS A 575 -5.15 39.89 -2.70
CA CYS A 575 -3.93 39.23 -3.13
C CYS A 575 -3.97 37.74 -2.83
N SER A 576 -3.88 36.92 -3.87
CA SER A 576 -3.64 35.48 -3.77
C SER A 576 -2.15 35.21 -3.68
N CYS A 577 -1.68 34.68 -2.55
CA CYS A 577 -0.26 34.56 -2.26
C CYS A 577 0.35 33.30 -2.85
N THR A 578 1.56 33.44 -3.37
CA THR A 578 2.38 32.34 -3.87
C THR A 578 2.88 31.46 -2.73
N LEU A 579 3.47 30.31 -3.05
CA LEU A 579 3.97 29.34 -2.08
C LEU A 579 4.98 30.00 -1.11
N GLY A 580 4.79 29.81 0.19
CA GLY A 580 5.67 30.35 1.22
C GLY A 580 5.30 31.73 1.76
N TRP A 581 4.26 32.37 1.21
CA TRP A 581 3.84 33.72 1.57
C TRP A 581 2.38 33.79 2.03
N THR A 582 2.09 34.72 2.94
CA THR A 582 0.77 35.00 3.52
C THR A 582 0.66 36.47 3.92
N GLY A 583 -0.48 36.85 4.50
CA GLY A 583 -0.84 38.24 4.79
C GLY A 583 -1.68 38.88 3.68
N LYS A 584 -2.26 40.05 3.98
CA LYS A 584 -3.22 40.74 3.10
C LYS A 584 -2.62 41.15 1.74
N SER A 585 -1.32 41.37 1.68
CA SER A 585 -0.57 41.72 0.47
C SER A 585 0.58 40.75 0.18
N CYS A 586 0.56 39.56 0.77
CA CYS A 586 1.62 38.55 0.61
C CYS A 586 3.01 39.01 1.09
N GLN A 587 3.00 39.87 2.11
CA GLN A 587 4.19 40.48 2.69
C GLN A 587 4.83 39.66 3.81
N LEU A 588 4.15 38.63 4.32
CA LEU A 588 4.63 37.79 5.42
C LEU A 588 5.05 36.42 4.91
N GLU A 589 6.18 35.91 5.37
CA GLU A 589 6.55 34.50 5.17
C GLU A 589 5.67 33.58 6.01
N CYS A 590 5.60 32.29 5.65
CA CYS A 590 4.83 31.34 6.44
C CYS A 590 5.36 31.19 7.87
N PRO A 591 4.47 31.22 8.88
CA PRO A 591 4.87 30.97 10.25
C PRO A 591 5.34 29.51 10.42
N PRO A 592 6.21 29.24 11.42
CA PRO A 592 6.71 27.88 11.68
C PRO A 592 5.58 26.85 11.81
N GLY A 593 5.74 25.70 11.13
CA GLY A 593 4.76 24.63 11.13
C GLY A 593 3.64 24.76 10.07
N ARG A 594 3.73 25.74 9.18
CA ARG A 594 2.84 25.90 8.01
C ARG A 594 3.64 26.15 6.73
N TYR A 595 3.08 25.73 5.60
CA TYR A 595 3.71 25.88 4.29
C TYR A 595 2.67 26.02 3.17
N GLY A 596 3.15 26.32 1.96
CA GLY A 596 2.33 26.42 0.74
C GLY A 596 1.70 27.80 0.55
N ALA A 597 0.79 27.92 -0.43
CA ALA A 597 0.12 29.18 -0.74
C ALA A 597 -0.77 29.61 0.43
N HIS A 598 -0.67 30.88 0.83
CA HIS A 598 -1.34 31.42 2.02
C HIS A 598 -1.05 30.68 3.33
N CYS A 599 -0.05 29.78 3.36
CA CYS A 599 0.30 28.96 4.53
C CYS A 599 -0.86 28.11 5.07
N GLN A 600 -1.74 27.67 4.16
CA GLN A 600 -2.91 26.88 4.52
C GLN A 600 -2.55 25.45 4.95
N LEU A 601 -1.43 24.91 4.47
CA LEU A 601 -0.99 23.54 4.78
C LEU A 601 -0.20 23.51 6.09
N ARG A 602 -0.39 22.45 6.87
CA ARG A 602 0.32 22.20 8.14
C ARG A 602 1.45 21.21 7.92
N CYS A 603 2.58 21.46 8.59
CA CYS A 603 3.73 20.57 8.53
C CYS A 603 3.52 19.33 9.40
N ALA A 604 3.83 18.17 8.84
CA ALA A 604 3.67 16.86 9.48
C ALA A 604 4.99 16.31 10.07
N CYS A 605 6.02 17.15 10.15
CA CYS A 605 7.34 16.76 10.62
C CYS A 605 7.31 16.33 12.09
N LEU A 606 7.96 15.22 12.41
CA LEU A 606 8.06 14.64 13.75
C LEU A 606 9.31 15.17 14.48
N HIS A 607 9.40 14.90 15.79
CA HIS A 607 10.58 15.22 16.63
C HIS A 607 11.04 16.69 16.58
N ASN A 608 10.08 17.63 16.65
CA ASN A 608 10.31 19.09 16.61
C ASN A 608 11.07 19.57 15.35
N ALA A 609 11.04 18.81 14.27
CA ALA A 609 11.62 19.23 12.99
C ALA A 609 10.81 20.36 12.35
N THR A 610 11.51 21.29 11.70
CA THR A 610 10.89 22.39 10.95
C THR A 610 10.71 21.97 9.49
N CYS A 611 9.77 22.60 8.80
CA CYS A 611 9.49 22.36 7.39
C CYS A 611 9.88 23.58 6.56
N ASP A 612 10.24 23.34 5.31
CA ASP A 612 10.42 24.39 4.33
C ASP A 612 9.08 25.12 4.04
N PRO A 613 9.03 26.47 4.11
CA PRO A 613 7.80 27.25 3.91
C PRO A 613 7.14 27.09 2.54
N VAL A 614 7.91 26.73 1.51
CA VAL A 614 7.45 26.65 0.12
C VAL A 614 7.00 25.23 -0.21
N THR A 615 7.84 24.24 0.11
CA THR A 615 7.68 22.83 -0.31
C THR A 615 7.10 21.93 0.78
N GLY A 616 7.15 22.34 2.04
CA GLY A 616 6.73 21.52 3.19
C GLY A 616 7.72 20.41 3.56
N ALA A 617 8.87 20.33 2.89
CA ALA A 617 9.88 19.31 3.16
C ALA A 617 10.47 19.47 4.58
N CYS A 618 10.52 18.37 5.33
CA CYS A 618 11.02 18.39 6.70
C CYS A 618 12.55 18.49 6.76
N ARG A 619 13.04 19.44 7.55
CA ARG A 619 14.44 19.55 7.95
C ARG A 619 14.59 18.91 9.32
N CYS A 620 15.08 17.67 9.31
CA CYS A 620 15.20 16.85 10.51
C CYS A 620 16.20 17.39 11.52
N SER A 621 15.85 17.24 12.80
CA SER A 621 16.76 17.42 13.93
C SER A 621 17.85 16.34 13.93
N ALA A 622 18.94 16.59 14.64
CA ALA A 622 20.07 15.66 14.69
C ALA A 622 19.64 14.30 15.27
N GLY A 623 20.09 13.21 14.64
CA GLY A 623 19.71 11.85 15.03
C GLY A 623 18.51 11.27 14.29
N HIS A 624 17.86 12.03 13.41
CA HIS A 624 16.68 11.60 12.68
C HIS A 624 16.78 11.84 11.16
N TYR A 625 16.17 10.97 10.38
CA TYR A 625 16.05 11.06 8.91
C TYR A 625 14.70 10.52 8.42
N GLY A 626 14.42 10.70 7.14
CA GLY A 626 13.14 10.36 6.50
C GLY A 626 12.35 11.59 6.07
N PRO A 627 11.32 11.42 5.24
CA PRO A 627 10.51 12.53 4.72
C PRO A 627 9.73 13.29 5.81
N LEU A 628 9.42 12.64 6.93
CA LEU A 628 8.78 13.23 8.11
C LEU A 628 9.68 13.23 9.35
N CYS A 629 10.95 12.86 9.20
CA CYS A 629 11.91 12.66 10.30
C CYS A 629 11.51 11.54 11.25
N GLU A 630 10.84 10.51 10.72
CA GLU A 630 10.26 9.39 11.45
C GLU A 630 11.27 8.31 11.89
N HIS A 631 12.48 8.31 11.32
CA HIS A 631 13.48 7.27 11.56
C HIS A 631 14.68 7.83 12.32
N THR A 632 15.22 7.06 13.27
CA THR A 632 16.51 7.34 13.94
C THR A 632 17.68 6.91 13.07
N CYS A 633 18.85 7.57 13.19
CA CYS A 633 19.97 7.27 12.31
C CYS A 633 20.42 5.80 12.35
N PRO A 634 20.70 5.21 11.17
CA PRO A 634 21.22 3.85 11.10
C PRO A 634 22.63 3.77 11.71
N PRO A 635 23.07 2.59 12.18
CA PRO A 635 24.39 2.41 12.75
C PRO A 635 25.51 2.91 11.82
N GLY A 636 26.44 3.70 12.36
CA GLY A 636 27.53 4.30 11.59
C GLY A 636 27.23 5.69 11.02
N PHE A 637 26.06 6.27 11.27
CA PHE A 637 25.67 7.61 10.82
C PHE A 637 25.07 8.45 11.95
N HIS A 638 25.30 9.76 11.92
CA HIS A 638 24.81 10.72 12.91
C HIS A 638 24.49 12.09 12.28
N GLY A 639 24.02 13.02 13.10
CA GLY A 639 23.75 14.40 12.69
C GLY A 639 22.37 14.61 12.05
N ALA A 640 22.10 15.81 11.55
CA ALA A 640 20.80 16.16 10.98
C ALA A 640 20.55 15.44 9.65
N GLY A 641 19.49 14.63 9.57
CA GLY A 641 19.22 13.80 8.40
C GLY A 641 20.24 12.66 8.20
N CYS A 642 21.01 12.31 9.24
CA CYS A 642 21.98 11.20 9.23
C CYS A 642 23.01 11.29 8.09
N ARG A 643 23.43 12.53 7.77
CA ARG A 643 24.35 12.83 6.66
C ARG A 643 25.81 12.68 7.04
N GLU A 644 26.11 12.61 8.33
CA GLU A 644 27.48 12.48 8.85
C GLU A 644 27.75 11.02 9.21
N ARG A 645 28.98 10.56 8.98
CA ARG A 645 29.39 9.18 9.26
C ARG A 645 30.16 9.16 10.58
N CYS A 646 29.88 8.19 11.44
CA CYS A 646 30.62 8.00 12.68
C CYS A 646 32.13 7.79 12.38
N ASP A 647 32.99 8.63 12.97
CA ASP A 647 34.45 8.48 12.93
C ASP A 647 34.93 7.72 14.18
N CYS A 648 34.61 6.43 14.27
CA CYS A 648 34.99 5.57 15.38
C CYS A 648 35.86 4.39 14.90
N GLU A 649 36.93 4.10 15.63
CA GLU A 649 37.86 3.03 15.32
C GLU A 649 37.40 1.70 15.96
N HIS A 650 37.96 0.57 15.51
CA HIS A 650 37.69 -0.78 16.04
C HIS A 650 36.21 -1.23 16.02
N GLY A 651 35.41 -0.69 15.11
CA GLY A 651 34.00 -1.09 14.91
C GLY A 651 33.03 -0.56 15.97
N ALA A 652 33.44 0.44 16.75
CA ALA A 652 32.59 1.09 17.75
C ALA A 652 31.44 1.88 17.10
N GLY A 653 30.23 1.78 17.69
CA GLY A 653 29.09 2.59 17.29
C GLY A 653 29.21 4.03 17.79
N CYS A 654 28.44 4.96 17.23
CA CYS A 654 28.36 6.33 17.73
C CYS A 654 26.92 6.74 18.03
N ASP A 655 26.77 7.72 18.92
CA ASP A 655 25.48 8.30 19.24
C ASP A 655 24.84 8.99 18.00
N PRO A 656 23.61 8.63 17.63
CA PRO A 656 22.93 9.17 16.44
C PRO A 656 22.81 10.71 16.40
N GLY A 657 22.67 11.37 17.55
CA GLY A 657 22.46 12.81 17.62
C GLY A 657 23.75 13.61 17.60
N THR A 658 24.75 13.15 18.35
CA THR A 658 25.99 13.90 18.61
C THR A 658 27.21 13.39 17.85
N GLY A 659 27.16 12.16 17.33
CA GLY A 659 28.30 11.51 16.67
C GLY A 659 29.37 10.98 17.61
N ARG A 660 29.15 11.06 18.93
CA ARG A 660 30.14 10.64 19.92
C ARG A 660 30.26 9.11 19.96
N CYS A 661 31.50 8.60 19.88
CA CYS A 661 31.76 7.17 19.88
C CYS A 661 31.45 6.52 21.24
N GLN A 662 30.79 5.37 21.19
CA GLN A 662 30.51 4.51 22.35
C GLN A 662 31.54 3.38 22.34
N CYS A 663 32.59 3.53 23.16
CA CYS A 663 33.72 2.62 23.14
C CYS A 663 33.41 1.30 23.84
N PRO A 664 33.63 0.14 23.19
CA PRO A 664 33.51 -1.14 23.85
C PRO A 664 34.56 -1.29 24.97
N ALA A 665 34.28 -2.17 25.94
CA ALA A 665 35.14 -2.38 27.10
C ALA A 665 36.58 -2.70 26.70
N GLY A 666 37.56 -2.06 27.36
CA GLY A 666 38.98 -2.17 27.03
C GLY A 666 39.52 -1.06 26.11
N LEU A 667 38.65 -0.21 25.54
CA LEU A 667 39.02 0.93 24.71
C LEU A 667 38.49 2.25 25.29
N HIS A 668 39.23 3.34 25.06
CA HIS A 668 38.87 4.71 25.44
C HIS A 668 39.43 5.74 24.44
N GLY A 669 39.03 7.00 24.62
CA GLY A 669 39.34 8.10 23.72
C GLY A 669 38.15 8.48 22.83
N GLU A 670 38.20 9.67 22.23
CA GLU A 670 37.09 10.26 21.46
C GLU A 670 36.65 9.40 20.26
N ARG A 671 37.55 8.55 19.72
CA ARG A 671 37.28 7.61 18.61
C ARG A 671 37.50 6.15 19.00
N CYS A 672 37.66 5.85 20.29
CA CYS A 672 38.00 4.50 20.76
C CYS A 672 39.32 3.96 20.20
N GLN A 673 40.28 4.87 20.01
CA GLN A 673 41.58 4.60 19.41
C GLN A 673 42.61 4.01 20.40
N THR A 674 42.38 4.16 21.70
CA THR A 674 43.38 3.80 22.73
C THR A 674 42.88 2.68 23.63
N GLY A 675 43.70 1.64 23.84
CA GLY A 675 43.46 0.61 24.86
C GLY A 675 43.55 1.16 26.29
N CYS A 676 42.93 0.48 27.26
CA CYS A 676 43.06 0.88 28.67
C CYS A 676 44.52 0.87 29.13
N GLN A 677 44.88 1.88 29.93
CA GLN A 677 46.20 1.96 30.56
C GLN A 677 46.35 0.84 31.59
N GLU A 678 47.59 0.42 31.86
CA GLU A 678 47.86 -0.64 32.84
C GLU A 678 47.24 -0.29 34.20
N GLY A 679 46.41 -1.21 34.72
CA GLY A 679 45.69 -1.03 35.97
C GLY A 679 44.30 -0.41 35.84
N THR A 680 43.79 -0.15 34.63
CA THR A 680 42.39 0.19 34.39
C THR A 680 41.72 -0.75 33.39
N TYR A 681 40.40 -0.90 33.50
CA TYR A 681 39.62 -1.82 32.68
C TYR A 681 38.16 -1.36 32.50
N GLY A 682 37.42 -2.05 31.64
CA GLY A 682 35.98 -1.84 31.43
C GLY A 682 35.67 -0.74 30.40
N GLU A 683 34.41 -0.35 30.32
CA GLU A 683 33.93 0.67 29.37
C GLU A 683 34.59 2.03 29.64
N GLY A 684 35.27 2.58 28.63
CA GLY A 684 36.02 3.84 28.76
C GLY A 684 37.13 3.81 29.81
N CYS A 685 37.59 2.63 30.24
CA CYS A 685 38.68 2.44 31.21
C CYS A 685 38.44 3.11 32.56
N GLN A 686 37.17 3.21 32.97
CA GLN A 686 36.78 3.90 34.20
C GLN A 686 37.01 3.06 35.45
N GLN A 687 37.16 1.73 35.32
CA GLN A 687 37.36 0.84 36.45
C GLN A 687 38.85 0.65 36.73
N ARG A 688 39.24 0.60 38.00
CA ARG A 688 40.62 0.32 38.43
C ARG A 688 40.78 -1.13 38.83
N CYS A 689 41.90 -1.71 38.43
CA CYS A 689 42.23 -3.08 38.76
C CYS A 689 42.64 -3.23 40.22
N ASP A 690 42.03 -4.20 40.88
CA ASP A 690 42.22 -4.50 42.29
C ASP A 690 43.10 -5.75 42.43
N CYS A 691 44.34 -5.63 41.96
CA CYS A 691 45.34 -6.69 41.93
C CYS A 691 46.47 -6.40 42.92
N ALA A 692 46.96 -7.43 43.60
CA ALA A 692 48.05 -7.30 44.56
C ALA A 692 49.37 -6.98 43.82
N GLY A 693 50.11 -5.97 44.31
CA GLY A 693 51.49 -5.69 43.89
C GLY A 693 51.68 -5.24 42.44
N ASN A 694 50.93 -4.21 41.98
CA ASN A 694 50.98 -3.67 40.61
C ASN A 694 50.85 -4.73 39.50
N THR A 695 50.26 -5.87 39.80
CA THR A 695 50.04 -6.94 38.83
C THR A 695 49.05 -6.46 37.75
N PRO A 696 49.37 -6.61 36.46
CA PRO A 696 48.47 -6.20 35.39
C PRO A 696 47.19 -7.05 35.38
N CYS A 697 46.14 -6.48 34.83
CA CYS A 697 44.81 -7.05 34.71
C CYS A 697 44.38 -7.03 33.25
N ASP A 698 43.45 -7.91 32.89
CA ASP A 698 42.80 -7.87 31.59
C ASP A 698 42.07 -6.52 31.41
N PRO A 699 42.36 -5.75 30.35
CA PRO A 699 41.77 -4.42 30.15
C PRO A 699 40.27 -4.45 29.80
N VAL A 700 39.73 -5.60 29.39
CA VAL A 700 38.30 -5.77 29.08
C VAL A 700 37.55 -6.23 30.33
N THR A 701 38.05 -7.27 31.01
CA THR A 701 37.32 -7.94 32.10
C THR A 701 37.79 -7.57 33.51
N GLY A 702 38.94 -6.91 33.66
CA GLY A 702 39.53 -6.54 34.96
C GLY A 702 40.11 -7.69 35.75
N ARG A 703 40.23 -8.88 35.14
CA ARG A 703 40.76 -10.07 35.82
C ARG A 703 42.28 -9.92 35.97
N CYS A 704 42.79 -10.09 37.19
CA CYS A 704 44.23 -10.03 37.44
C CYS A 704 44.98 -11.17 36.75
N LEU A 705 46.11 -10.86 36.11
CA LEU A 705 46.98 -11.81 35.43
C LEU A 705 48.10 -12.23 36.40
N CYS A 706 47.88 -13.29 37.18
CA CYS A 706 48.78 -13.58 38.28
C CYS A 706 50.17 -14.02 37.83
N PRO A 707 51.26 -13.42 38.38
CA PRO A 707 52.61 -13.81 38.04
C PRO A 707 52.88 -15.25 38.53
N PRO A 708 53.92 -15.90 37.99
CA PRO A 708 54.30 -17.23 38.44
C PRO A 708 54.49 -17.32 39.95
N GLY A 709 53.86 -18.30 40.58
CA GLY A 709 53.89 -18.47 42.04
C GLY A 709 52.71 -17.86 42.80
N LYS A 710 51.83 -17.10 42.12
CA LYS A 710 50.65 -16.46 42.70
C LYS A 710 49.34 -16.90 42.02
N THR A 711 48.24 -16.90 42.77
CA THR A 711 46.89 -17.24 42.29
C THR A 711 45.81 -16.50 43.07
N GLY A 712 44.56 -16.75 42.69
CA GLY A 712 43.36 -16.12 43.27
C GLY A 712 42.96 -14.82 42.56
N PRO A 713 41.76 -14.30 42.84
CA PRO A 713 41.14 -13.20 42.08
C PRO A 713 41.93 -11.89 42.13
N LYS A 714 42.79 -11.71 43.13
CA LYS A 714 43.68 -10.55 43.28
C LYS A 714 45.17 -10.89 43.19
N CYS A 715 45.54 -12.14 42.88
CA CYS A 715 46.94 -12.60 42.87
C CYS A 715 47.70 -12.43 44.20
N SER A 716 46.97 -12.42 45.31
CA SER A 716 47.54 -12.30 46.65
C SER A 716 47.84 -13.64 47.32
N LEU A 717 47.36 -14.75 46.76
CA LEU A 717 47.56 -16.09 47.32
C LEU A 717 48.78 -16.75 46.68
N ASP A 718 49.59 -17.42 47.50
CA ASP A 718 50.70 -18.24 47.00
C ASP A 718 50.19 -19.55 46.39
N CYS A 719 50.93 -20.10 45.43
CA CYS A 719 50.62 -21.43 44.89
C CYS A 719 50.62 -22.49 45.99
N GLN A 720 49.68 -23.43 45.86
CA GLN A 720 49.74 -24.67 46.61
C GLN A 720 51.06 -25.41 46.29
N PRO A 721 51.66 -26.15 47.24
CA PRO A 721 52.95 -26.83 47.05
C PRO A 721 53.03 -27.82 45.88
N THR A 722 51.88 -28.17 45.28
CA THR A 722 51.75 -29.08 44.14
C THR A 722 51.51 -28.37 42.81
N ARG A 723 51.55 -27.03 42.77
CA ARG A 723 51.28 -26.23 41.57
C ARG A 723 52.30 -25.11 41.41
N TYR A 724 52.56 -24.71 40.17
CA TYR A 724 53.52 -23.67 39.84
C TYR A 724 53.10 -22.91 38.57
N GLY A 725 53.86 -21.87 38.21
CA GLY A 725 53.61 -21.07 37.02
C GLY A 725 52.53 -20.00 37.22
N PRO A 726 52.19 -19.22 36.17
CA PRO A 726 51.21 -18.15 36.27
C PRO A 726 49.82 -18.70 36.58
N ASP A 727 49.07 -17.99 37.42
CA ASP A 727 47.79 -18.44 38.01
C ASP A 727 47.86 -19.79 38.78
N CYS A 728 49.07 -20.33 39.02
CA CYS A 728 49.32 -21.69 39.52
C CYS A 728 48.60 -22.78 38.69
N SER A 729 48.52 -22.56 37.38
CA SER A 729 47.79 -23.41 36.44
C SER A 729 48.51 -24.74 36.13
N LEU A 730 49.82 -24.84 36.42
CA LEU A 730 50.65 -26.00 36.11
C LEU A 730 50.88 -26.88 37.35
N GLY A 731 50.91 -28.20 37.18
CA GLY A 731 51.10 -29.16 38.27
C GLY A 731 52.56 -29.57 38.48
N CYS A 732 53.04 -29.55 39.73
CA CYS A 732 54.38 -29.97 40.10
C CYS A 732 54.56 -31.49 40.03
N GLN A 733 55.68 -31.94 39.45
CA GLN A 733 56.01 -33.36 39.28
C GLN A 733 57.00 -33.90 40.32
N CYS A 734 57.35 -33.10 41.33
CA CYS A 734 58.29 -33.45 42.40
C CYS A 734 57.82 -34.65 43.25
N ALA A 735 58.76 -35.38 43.86
CA ALA A 735 58.45 -36.45 44.80
C ALA A 735 57.68 -35.91 46.04
N PRO A 736 56.47 -36.43 46.37
CA PRO A 736 55.52 -35.80 47.31
C PRO A 736 55.98 -35.65 48.77
N ARG A 737 57.11 -36.23 49.17
CA ARG A 737 57.65 -36.15 50.55
C ARG A 737 59.14 -35.82 50.63
N ASN A 738 59.84 -35.84 49.51
CA ASN A 738 61.31 -35.82 49.46
C ASN A 738 61.85 -34.61 48.67
N ALA A 739 60.98 -33.69 48.28
CA ALA A 739 61.35 -32.47 47.58
C ALA A 739 60.34 -31.35 47.79
N TYR A 740 60.82 -30.12 47.71
CA TYR A 740 60.02 -28.91 47.65
C TYR A 740 59.91 -28.44 46.20
N CYS A 741 58.69 -28.22 45.71
CA CYS A 741 58.46 -27.63 44.40
C CYS A 741 58.53 -26.10 44.49
N ASP A 742 59.36 -25.49 43.64
CA ASP A 742 59.38 -24.04 43.49
C ASP A 742 58.10 -23.57 42.78
N ALA A 743 57.31 -22.75 43.47
CA ALA A 743 56.02 -22.26 42.99
C ALA A 743 56.14 -21.38 41.72
N GLN A 744 57.31 -20.80 41.42
CA GLN A 744 57.48 -19.91 40.26
C GLN A 744 57.79 -20.71 39.00
N ASN A 745 58.76 -21.62 39.06
CA ASN A 745 59.29 -22.29 37.86
C ASN A 745 59.11 -23.82 37.87
N GLY A 746 58.57 -24.39 38.95
CA GLY A 746 58.28 -25.82 39.07
C GLY A 746 59.50 -26.68 39.39
N GLN A 747 60.66 -26.07 39.67
CA GLN A 747 61.90 -26.78 39.93
C GLN A 747 61.86 -27.49 41.28
N CYS A 748 62.27 -28.76 41.31
CA CYS A 748 62.28 -29.56 42.53
C CYS A 748 63.59 -29.37 43.29
N ARG A 749 63.51 -28.91 44.55
CA ARG A 749 64.63 -28.92 45.50
C ARG A 749 64.58 -30.20 46.34
N CYS A 750 65.56 -31.08 46.15
CA CYS A 750 65.60 -32.37 46.81
C CYS A 750 66.05 -32.27 48.27
N LEU A 751 65.39 -33.01 49.17
CA LEU A 751 65.79 -33.15 50.57
C LEU A 751 66.90 -34.22 50.70
N ASN A 752 67.78 -34.07 51.70
CA ASN A 752 69.04 -34.80 51.84
C ASN A 752 68.96 -36.29 51.48
N GLY A 753 69.82 -36.72 50.54
CA GLY A 753 69.92 -38.09 50.06
C GLY A 753 69.22 -38.35 48.72
N TYR A 754 68.42 -37.40 48.20
CA TYR A 754 67.74 -37.51 46.91
C TYR A 754 68.32 -36.58 45.84
N THR A 755 68.43 -37.05 44.59
CA THR A 755 68.95 -36.32 43.43
C THR A 755 68.05 -36.48 42.20
N GLY A 756 68.39 -35.80 41.10
CA GLY A 756 67.63 -35.81 39.84
C GLY A 756 66.57 -34.70 39.76
N PRO A 757 66.05 -34.41 38.55
CA PRO A 757 65.17 -33.25 38.30
C PRO A 757 63.80 -33.31 39.00
N THR A 758 63.35 -34.50 39.40
CA THR A 758 62.11 -34.70 40.18
C THR A 758 62.36 -35.24 41.60
N CYS A 759 63.64 -35.36 42.01
CA CYS A 759 64.06 -35.82 43.34
C CYS A 759 63.57 -37.22 43.73
N ARG A 760 63.62 -38.16 42.79
CA ARG A 760 63.22 -39.56 42.98
C ARG A 760 64.42 -40.52 43.04
N GLU A 761 65.63 -40.04 42.74
CA GLU A 761 66.86 -40.85 42.74
C GLU A 761 67.55 -40.73 44.11
N VAL A 762 68.21 -41.78 44.61
CA VAL A 762 68.86 -41.79 45.94
C VAL A 762 70.39 -41.91 45.78
N VAL A 763 71.15 -41.09 46.51
CA VAL A 763 72.63 -41.14 46.51
C VAL A 763 73.13 -42.23 47.46
N LEU A 764 73.59 -43.34 46.91
CA LEU A 764 74.38 -44.34 47.64
C LEU A 764 75.86 -43.89 47.64
N LEU A 765 76.39 -43.55 48.82
CA LEU A 765 77.81 -43.23 48.99
C LEU A 765 78.68 -44.48 48.79
N SER A 766 79.49 -44.48 47.74
CA SER A 766 80.68 -45.32 47.58
C SER A 766 81.78 -44.46 46.96
N ALA A 767 82.91 -44.33 47.66
CA ALA A 767 84.10 -43.54 47.26
C ALA A 767 85.03 -44.37 46.33
N PRO A 768 86.22 -43.86 45.94
CA PRO A 768 86.49 -42.74 45.02
C PRO A 768 87.47 -43.17 43.89
N SER A 769 87.62 -42.37 42.82
CA SER A 769 88.79 -42.47 41.91
C SER A 769 89.06 -41.15 41.16
N PRO A 770 90.31 -40.90 40.75
CA PRO A 770 90.93 -39.57 40.82
C PRO A 770 90.85 -38.72 39.53
N SER A 771 91.19 -37.45 39.71
CA SER A 771 91.21 -36.29 38.82
C SER A 771 92.06 -36.41 37.53
N PRO A 772 91.75 -35.56 36.54
CA PRO A 772 92.73 -34.89 35.69
C PRO A 772 92.60 -33.33 35.68
N PRO A 773 93.56 -32.58 35.09
CA PRO A 773 94.02 -31.24 35.54
C PRO A 773 93.36 -30.03 34.81
N PRO A 774 93.72 -28.77 35.17
CA PRO A 774 92.92 -27.58 34.89
C PRO A 774 93.22 -26.97 33.52
N GLN A 775 92.23 -26.32 32.91
CA GLN A 775 92.45 -25.38 31.81
C GLN A 775 91.84 -24.01 32.11
N ALA A 776 92.77 -23.10 32.40
CA ALA A 776 92.90 -21.74 31.91
C ALA A 776 91.61 -20.94 31.66
N GLY A 777 91.46 -19.90 32.48
CA GLY A 777 90.49 -18.84 32.28
C GLY A 777 90.76 -17.99 31.04
N VAL A 778 89.68 -17.44 30.52
CA VAL A 778 89.67 -16.21 29.72
C VAL A 778 88.62 -15.30 30.36
N GLN A 779 89.10 -14.22 30.97
CA GLN A 779 88.40 -13.01 31.37
C GLN A 779 88.95 -11.88 30.45
N PRO A 780 88.42 -10.65 30.46
CA PRO A 780 87.10 -10.20 30.01
C PRO A 780 87.27 -9.02 29.02
N ALA A 781 86.17 -8.45 28.52
CA ALA A 781 86.12 -7.05 28.06
C ALA A 781 84.70 -6.56 28.40
N GLU A 782 84.50 -5.81 29.48
CA GLU A 782 84.56 -4.33 29.52
C GLU A 782 83.70 -3.70 28.40
N HIS A 783 82.45 -3.34 28.70
CA HIS A 783 82.16 -2.03 29.29
C HIS A 783 80.82 -2.00 30.04
#